data_AF-A0A3B8LF81-F1
#
_entry.id   AF-A0A3B8LF81-F1
#
_cell.length_a   1.000
_cell.length_b   1.000
_cell.length_c   1.000
_cell.angle_alpha   90.00
_cell.angle_beta   90.00
_cell.angle_gamma   90.00
#
_symmetry.space_group_name_H-M   'P 1'
#
loop_
_entity.id
_entity.type
_entity.pdbx_description
1 polymer ?
#
loop_
_entity_poly.entity_id
_entity_poly.type
_entity_poly.pdbx_seq_one_letter_code
_entity_poly.pdbx_strand_id
1 'polypeptide(L)'
;MYLNHWLDRLRVMSSRRRVFRGRRHRIQLAGTAPAVELLEDRTLLTTLFWQGDVDSMWSTAGNWNTAQDGGGVDQVPVNDDVLVFDTNTTGFTSFTPNNDLASLTGLEIQIVDNDAGSDITISGNAFTVGANAISRTITMGNSTVLTNDVTLAVDAEFANSGTFGSLPFILNGSVNLNGNLFTKTGVGFTVINGQVTGSGTGSTITATGGQLTLASGTNSFEGTVTANGATVSVSADGALGATSAGTVVTGVTGVLAFENVDYATEEPLSVNGTIDSFVGDSSFAGDITLTGNSIIRTFGSADLELSGDINGSSFLTRSTGTATVTLSGNNTHTGTTTVNTGTVLVNGSQPSSDVSVASGATLGGSGTVGNVTVASGGTVNPGNSSGILNTGSFSPSSGSTLTIEVDDVGTDGAYVAGTDYDQINATGSVSINGVTLDLQDAAGPLTVTDGQEFIIINNDGTDAVTGTFDSLADGAIVTADFLGSGKTARISYFGGDGNDVVLVVGSVPAITVNATDNDAADNFLVRRVSNTFQILNDPDGTPNNGDEIVLSTAPIDALTSPIVINGEDDQNDVFSIDFSGGDPINGLTFTVNGGNTAGSDSLVITGGGTSFTTQTYDFINANDGSVTLNDGSSDTVINYTGLEPIDNDGTAVDSILNLPVGVDNSDTVLQDSAAAGSLEITGSTFENTTFAIPTNSLTVNLGNSGNTLTVNTFGDSGFDANLAITGGAGSDAVSFATAVNIGANDLSVTAESITQAAAITATGTATFTLGAANSLTLASANDFGTVIITSADDVSITDASGLDFGASTVSGNLSATATSGNLTDSNLLTVAGTASFTTSAANDDILVDQLAVTGSVDVHTNGATGNATVVNATVLDLDTSSVGGNLVA
;
A
#
# COMPACT_ATOMS: atom_id res chain seq x y z
N MET A 1 -72.54 19.26 -12.16
CA MET A 1 -72.70 20.71 -12.34
C MET A 1 -71.84 21.10 -13.55
N TYR A 2 -72.51 21.45 -14.67
CA TYR A 2 -72.03 21.94 -15.98
C TYR A 2 -71.13 21.01 -16.84
N LEU A 3 -71.47 20.52 -18.05
CA LEU A 3 -72.21 20.99 -19.25
C LEU A 3 -71.28 21.52 -20.37
N ASN A 4 -71.18 20.71 -21.44
CA ASN A 4 -71.05 20.97 -22.88
C ASN A 4 -70.65 22.37 -23.41
N HIS A 5 -69.77 22.41 -24.42
CA HIS A 5 -69.86 23.26 -25.63
C HIS A 5 -68.94 22.67 -26.74
N TRP A 6 -69.49 22.03 -27.79
CA TRP A 6 -69.78 22.54 -29.16
C TRP A 6 -68.53 22.77 -30.03
N LEU A 7 -68.22 21.97 -31.07
CA LEU A 7 -68.79 21.87 -32.43
C LEU A 7 -68.91 23.19 -33.23
N ASP A 8 -68.37 23.11 -34.45
CA ASP A 8 -68.79 23.76 -35.70
C ASP A 8 -68.21 25.14 -36.09
N ARG A 9 -67.31 25.15 -37.09
CA ARG A 9 -67.54 25.73 -38.42
C ARG A 9 -66.29 25.72 -39.32
N LEU A 10 -66.38 25.08 -40.50
CA LEU A 10 -66.25 25.77 -41.81
C LEU A 10 -66.44 24.81 -43.00
N ARG A 11 -67.66 24.82 -43.53
CA ARG A 11 -68.01 24.57 -44.94
C ARG A 11 -68.42 25.91 -45.57
N VAL A 12 -68.63 25.89 -46.90
CA VAL A 12 -69.34 26.86 -47.80
C VAL A 12 -68.31 27.57 -48.72
N MET A 13 -68.30 27.52 -50.08
CA MET A 13 -69.29 27.39 -51.18
C MET A 13 -68.66 26.61 -52.36
N SER A 14 -69.32 26.08 -53.40
CA SER A 14 -70.47 26.61 -54.16
C SER A 14 -71.12 25.53 -55.05
N SER A 15 -72.41 25.71 -55.29
CA SER A 15 -73.31 24.92 -56.12
C SER A 15 -73.13 25.13 -57.63
N ARG A 16 -73.44 24.10 -58.44
CA ARG A 16 -74.19 24.26 -59.71
C ARG A 16 -74.81 22.93 -60.17
N ARG A 17 -76.15 22.89 -60.19
CA ARG A 17 -76.98 21.87 -60.86
C ARG A 17 -76.77 21.92 -62.38
N ARG A 18 -76.63 20.75 -63.03
CA ARG A 18 -77.09 20.54 -64.42
C ARG A 18 -77.60 19.10 -64.59
N VAL A 19 -78.85 19.03 -65.04
CA VAL A 19 -79.57 17.84 -65.50
C VAL A 19 -79.05 17.44 -66.88
N PHE A 20 -78.79 16.16 -67.13
CA PHE A 20 -78.83 15.60 -68.49
C PHE A 20 -79.47 14.21 -68.51
N ARG A 21 -80.34 14.05 -69.51
CA ARG A 21 -81.18 12.90 -69.82
C ARG A 21 -80.36 11.72 -70.37
N GLY A 22 -80.96 10.53 -70.27
CA GLY A 22 -80.32 9.25 -70.56
C GLY A 22 -80.01 8.94 -72.02
N ARG A 23 -79.36 7.79 -72.19
CA ARG A 23 -79.49 6.95 -73.38
C ARG A 23 -79.56 5.49 -72.95
N ARG A 24 -80.68 4.86 -73.29
CA ARG A 24 -80.86 3.42 -73.33
C ARG A 24 -79.92 2.85 -74.39
N HIS A 25 -79.20 1.77 -74.07
CA HIS A 25 -78.79 0.79 -75.06
C HIS A 25 -79.39 -0.55 -74.66
N ARG A 26 -80.16 -1.12 -75.58
CA ARG A 26 -80.83 -2.41 -75.52
C ARG A 26 -79.98 -3.37 -76.34
N ILE A 27 -79.41 -4.40 -75.71
CA ILE A 27 -78.86 -5.59 -76.37
C ILE A 27 -79.29 -6.76 -75.46
N GLN A 28 -80.46 -7.33 -75.74
CA GLN A 28 -80.69 -8.60 -76.45
C GLN A 28 -80.41 -9.81 -75.56
N LEU A 29 -81.52 -10.36 -75.02
CA LEU A 29 -81.58 -11.67 -74.38
C LEU A 29 -81.28 -12.78 -75.41
N ALA A 30 -80.36 -13.67 -75.05
CA ALA A 30 -80.36 -15.07 -75.48
C ALA A 30 -79.81 -15.88 -74.29
N GLY A 31 -80.64 -16.77 -73.75
CA GLY A 31 -80.31 -17.56 -72.57
C GLY A 31 -79.53 -18.83 -72.90
N THR A 32 -78.70 -19.25 -71.94
CA THR A 32 -78.27 -20.65 -71.75
C THR A 32 -77.78 -20.80 -70.30
N ALA A 33 -78.47 -21.68 -69.56
CA ALA A 33 -78.14 -22.34 -68.29
C ALA A 33 -77.72 -21.48 -67.06
N PRO A 34 -78.36 -21.67 -65.88
CA PRO A 34 -77.71 -21.31 -64.63
C PRO A 34 -76.55 -22.29 -64.41
N ALA A 35 -75.32 -21.84 -64.65
CA ALA A 35 -74.19 -22.45 -63.98
C ALA A 35 -74.37 -22.13 -62.50
N VAL A 36 -74.77 -23.14 -61.74
CA VAL A 36 -74.52 -23.17 -60.30
C VAL A 36 -73.00 -23.26 -60.18
N GLU A 37 -72.32 -22.11 -60.20
CA GLU A 37 -70.99 -22.04 -59.64
C GLU A 37 -71.16 -22.25 -58.14
N LEU A 38 -70.59 -23.35 -57.66
CA LEU A 38 -70.48 -23.68 -56.25
C LEU A 38 -69.89 -22.46 -55.52
N LEU A 39 -70.70 -21.89 -54.64
CA LEU A 39 -70.29 -20.90 -53.65
C LEU A 39 -69.52 -21.61 -52.51
N GLU A 40 -68.52 -22.43 -52.87
CA GLU A 40 -67.59 -23.08 -51.95
C GLU A 40 -66.17 -22.66 -52.32
N ASP A 41 -65.95 -21.36 -52.47
CA ASP A 41 -64.63 -20.80 -52.24
C ASP A 41 -64.42 -20.84 -50.71
N ARG A 42 -63.87 -21.96 -50.23
CA ARG A 42 -63.59 -22.21 -48.81
C ARG A 42 -62.54 -21.21 -48.35
N THR A 43 -63.02 -20.07 -47.88
CA THR A 43 -62.22 -18.99 -47.27
C THR A 43 -62.35 -18.99 -45.75
N LEU A 44 -62.80 -20.10 -45.15
CA LEU A 44 -62.89 -20.25 -43.70
C LEU A 44 -61.76 -21.14 -43.21
N LEU A 45 -60.94 -20.56 -42.33
CA LEU A 45 -59.95 -21.25 -41.50
C LEU A 45 -60.54 -22.57 -40.98
N THR A 46 -59.92 -23.70 -41.34
CA THR A 46 -60.37 -25.01 -40.90
C THR A 46 -59.30 -25.65 -40.00
N THR A 47 -59.72 -26.25 -38.89
CA THR A 47 -58.83 -27.02 -38.02
C THR A 47 -58.81 -28.48 -38.48
N LEU A 48 -57.63 -29.01 -38.77
CA LEU A 48 -57.40 -30.38 -39.24
C LEU A 48 -56.54 -31.14 -38.22
N PHE A 49 -57.04 -32.29 -37.78
CA PHE A 49 -56.37 -33.17 -36.83
C PHE A 49 -55.66 -34.30 -37.57
N TRP A 50 -54.36 -34.46 -37.32
CA TRP A 50 -53.55 -35.52 -37.89
C TRP A 50 -53.89 -36.87 -37.26
N GLN A 51 -54.20 -37.84 -38.13
CA GLN A 51 -54.43 -39.25 -37.78
C GLN A 51 -53.22 -40.10 -38.25
N GLY A 52 -52.82 -39.94 -39.51
CA GLY A 52 -51.72 -40.72 -40.09
C GLY A 52 -52.04 -42.20 -40.32
N ASP A 53 -53.32 -42.55 -40.41
CA ASP A 53 -53.83 -43.92 -40.54
C ASP A 53 -53.57 -44.58 -41.90
N VAL A 54 -53.30 -43.79 -42.94
CA VAL A 54 -53.08 -44.30 -44.31
C VAL A 54 -51.59 -44.36 -44.63
N ASP A 55 -50.89 -43.25 -44.48
CA ASP A 55 -49.44 -43.10 -44.70
C ASP A 55 -48.91 -41.87 -43.94
N SER A 56 -47.67 -41.46 -44.21
CA SER A 56 -47.05 -40.29 -43.58
C SER A 56 -47.25 -38.98 -44.35
N MET A 57 -47.95 -38.95 -45.49
CA MET A 57 -47.98 -37.79 -46.39
C MET A 57 -49.11 -36.81 -46.05
N TRP A 58 -48.83 -35.51 -46.10
CA TRP A 58 -49.86 -34.48 -45.89
C TRP A 58 -50.88 -34.40 -47.03
N SER A 59 -50.48 -34.78 -48.26
CA SER A 59 -51.37 -34.78 -49.43
C SER A 59 -52.46 -35.87 -49.41
N THR A 60 -52.36 -36.84 -48.51
CA THR A 60 -53.33 -37.92 -48.35
C THR A 60 -54.47 -37.46 -47.44
N ALA A 61 -55.66 -37.17 -48.01
CA ALA A 61 -56.82 -36.66 -47.28
C ALA A 61 -57.22 -37.53 -46.07
N GLY A 62 -57.09 -38.86 -46.18
CA GLY A 62 -57.44 -39.79 -45.10
C GLY A 62 -56.51 -39.76 -43.88
N ASN A 63 -55.43 -38.96 -43.91
CA ASN A 63 -54.58 -38.73 -42.74
C ASN A 63 -55.03 -37.51 -41.90
N TRP A 64 -56.04 -36.77 -42.34
CA TRP A 64 -56.45 -35.49 -41.77
C TRP A 64 -57.95 -35.42 -41.59
N ASN A 65 -58.44 -35.18 -40.37
CA ASN A 65 -59.88 -35.09 -40.10
C ASN A 65 -60.25 -33.72 -39.50
N THR A 66 -61.39 -33.16 -39.88
CA THR A 66 -61.87 -31.87 -39.32
C THR A 66 -62.36 -31.96 -37.87
N ALA A 67 -62.35 -33.14 -37.24
CA ALA A 67 -62.74 -33.34 -35.86
C ALA A 67 -61.77 -34.28 -35.13
N GLN A 68 -61.41 -33.94 -33.90
CA GLN A 68 -60.46 -34.69 -33.07
C GLN A 68 -60.91 -36.13 -32.74
N ASP A 69 -62.22 -36.38 -32.70
CA ASP A 69 -62.83 -37.67 -32.40
C ASP A 69 -62.97 -38.58 -33.64
N GLY A 70 -62.49 -38.13 -34.80
CA GLY A 70 -62.59 -38.85 -36.08
C GLY A 70 -63.98 -38.83 -36.72
N GLY A 71 -64.95 -38.10 -36.15
CA GLY A 71 -66.31 -37.96 -36.67
C GLY A 71 -66.47 -36.92 -37.80
N GLY A 72 -65.40 -36.23 -38.17
CA GLY A 72 -65.39 -35.16 -39.17
C GLY A 72 -65.18 -35.64 -40.60
N VAL A 73 -64.79 -34.72 -41.49
CA VAL A 73 -64.55 -35.00 -42.91
C VAL A 73 -63.05 -35.08 -43.16
N ASP A 74 -62.64 -36.05 -43.98
CA ASP A 74 -61.25 -36.20 -44.41
C ASP A 74 -60.88 -35.13 -45.43
N GLN A 75 -59.88 -34.29 -45.14
CA GLN A 75 -59.54 -33.12 -45.97
C GLN A 75 -58.04 -32.84 -46.00
N VAL A 76 -57.49 -32.60 -47.20
CA VAL A 76 -56.09 -32.20 -47.37
C VAL A 76 -55.88 -30.77 -46.87
N PRO A 77 -54.79 -30.48 -46.14
CA PRO A 77 -54.42 -29.12 -45.74
C PRO A 77 -54.31 -28.13 -46.90
N VAL A 78 -54.81 -26.91 -46.69
CA VAL A 78 -54.64 -25.75 -47.57
C VAL A 78 -54.07 -24.56 -46.80
N ASN A 79 -53.90 -23.42 -47.48
CA ASN A 79 -53.44 -22.19 -46.86
C ASN A 79 -54.38 -21.75 -45.73
N ASP A 80 -53.81 -21.12 -44.71
CA ASP A 80 -54.47 -20.58 -43.53
C ASP A 80 -55.13 -21.63 -42.60
N ASP A 81 -54.99 -22.92 -42.88
CA ASP A 81 -55.50 -23.97 -41.99
C ASP A 81 -54.73 -24.07 -40.66
N VAL A 82 -55.42 -24.54 -39.62
CA VAL A 82 -54.83 -24.90 -38.31
C VAL A 82 -54.57 -26.40 -38.32
N LEU A 83 -53.30 -26.81 -38.26
CA LEU A 83 -52.91 -28.22 -38.29
C LEU A 83 -52.57 -28.69 -36.87
N VAL A 84 -53.33 -29.67 -36.38
CA VAL A 84 -53.23 -30.18 -35.02
C VAL A 84 -52.64 -31.59 -35.02
N PHE A 85 -51.47 -31.72 -34.43
CA PHE A 85 -50.80 -32.98 -34.11
C PHE A 85 -51.01 -33.29 -32.63
N ASP A 86 -52.17 -33.84 -32.29
CA ASP A 86 -52.50 -34.23 -30.92
C ASP A 86 -52.52 -35.76 -30.80
N THR A 87 -51.66 -36.34 -29.97
CA THR A 87 -51.60 -37.80 -29.76
C THR A 87 -52.87 -38.37 -29.11
N ASN A 88 -53.76 -37.54 -28.58
CA ASN A 88 -55.10 -37.94 -28.13
C ASN A 88 -56.12 -38.04 -29.27
N THR A 89 -55.77 -37.61 -30.49
CA THR A 89 -56.67 -37.68 -31.65
C THR A 89 -57.07 -39.12 -31.91
N THR A 90 -58.38 -39.36 -32.11
CA THR A 90 -58.87 -40.70 -32.44
C THR A 90 -58.37 -41.08 -33.83
N GLY A 91 -57.61 -42.19 -33.91
CA GLY A 91 -56.92 -42.60 -35.14
C GLY A 91 -55.49 -42.06 -35.26
N PHE A 92 -54.89 -41.52 -34.20
CA PHE A 92 -53.46 -41.16 -34.25
C PHE A 92 -52.58 -42.42 -34.29
N THR A 93 -51.94 -42.68 -35.43
CA THR A 93 -51.08 -43.88 -35.62
C THR A 93 -49.69 -43.57 -36.16
N SER A 94 -49.41 -42.34 -36.60
CA SER A 94 -48.12 -41.96 -37.17
C SER A 94 -47.47 -40.77 -36.45
N PHE A 95 -46.25 -40.99 -35.95
CA PHE A 95 -45.42 -39.98 -35.28
C PHE A 95 -44.44 -39.25 -36.22
N THR A 96 -44.43 -39.60 -37.51
CA THR A 96 -43.51 -39.02 -38.51
C THR A 96 -44.27 -38.40 -39.68
N PRO A 97 -45.16 -37.40 -39.44
CA PRO A 97 -45.84 -36.70 -40.52
C PRO A 97 -44.84 -36.01 -41.46
N ASN A 98 -45.08 -36.11 -42.75
CA ASN A 98 -44.22 -35.58 -43.81
C ASN A 98 -45.03 -34.67 -44.74
N ASN A 99 -44.72 -33.37 -44.72
CA ASN A 99 -45.28 -32.39 -45.63
C ASN A 99 -44.73 -32.60 -47.05
N ASP A 100 -45.53 -33.15 -47.94
CA ASP A 100 -45.23 -33.25 -49.37
C ASP A 100 -45.95 -32.19 -50.21
N LEU A 101 -46.71 -31.30 -49.56
CA LEU A 101 -47.41 -30.19 -50.21
C LEU A 101 -46.44 -29.01 -50.39
N ALA A 102 -46.52 -28.34 -51.54
CA ALA A 102 -45.68 -27.18 -51.85
C ALA A 102 -46.41 -25.88 -51.51
N SER A 103 -45.69 -24.93 -50.91
CA SER A 103 -46.12 -23.53 -50.76
C SER A 103 -47.35 -23.30 -49.86
N LEU A 104 -47.50 -24.06 -48.76
CA LEU A 104 -48.52 -23.75 -47.76
C LEU A 104 -48.15 -22.46 -47.00
N THR A 105 -49.12 -21.56 -46.85
CA THR A 105 -48.93 -20.26 -46.19
C THR A 105 -50.00 -19.97 -45.15
N GLY A 106 -49.67 -19.16 -44.14
CA GLY A 106 -50.61 -18.72 -43.11
C GLY A 106 -50.97 -19.79 -42.08
N LEU A 107 -50.21 -20.88 -42.03
CA LEU A 107 -50.51 -22.01 -41.15
C LEU A 107 -50.36 -21.65 -39.67
N GLU A 108 -51.18 -22.27 -38.83
CA GLU A 108 -50.97 -22.43 -37.39
C GLU A 108 -50.74 -23.92 -37.11
N ILE A 109 -49.64 -24.26 -36.44
CA ILE A 109 -49.31 -25.64 -36.08
C ILE A 109 -49.51 -25.82 -34.57
N GLN A 110 -50.42 -26.71 -34.17
CA GLN A 110 -50.63 -27.08 -32.78
C GLN A 110 -50.12 -28.49 -32.55
N ILE A 111 -49.28 -28.67 -31.54
CA ILE A 111 -48.69 -29.96 -31.20
C ILE A 111 -49.02 -30.25 -29.74
N VAL A 112 -49.66 -31.38 -29.52
CA VAL A 112 -50.00 -31.88 -28.20
C VAL A 112 -49.45 -33.30 -28.10
N ASP A 113 -48.30 -33.43 -27.46
CA ASP A 113 -47.64 -34.72 -27.27
C ASP A 113 -47.84 -35.22 -25.84
N ASN A 114 -48.79 -36.15 -25.72
CA ASN A 114 -49.08 -36.88 -24.48
C ASN A 114 -48.64 -38.35 -24.54
N ASP A 115 -48.01 -38.78 -25.63
CA ASP A 115 -47.45 -40.13 -25.67
C ASP A 115 -46.11 -40.13 -24.96
N ALA A 116 -45.75 -41.22 -24.27
CA ALA A 116 -44.47 -41.33 -23.55
C ALA A 116 -43.47 -42.26 -24.27
N GLY A 117 -43.86 -42.84 -25.41
CA GLY A 117 -43.11 -43.88 -26.10
C GLY A 117 -42.57 -43.48 -27.48
N SER A 118 -43.02 -42.38 -28.08
CA SER A 118 -42.58 -41.92 -29.40
C SER A 118 -42.63 -40.39 -29.53
N ASP A 119 -41.57 -39.83 -30.14
CA ASP A 119 -41.45 -38.39 -30.41
C ASP A 119 -42.11 -38.03 -31.75
N ILE A 120 -42.89 -36.94 -31.78
CA ILE A 120 -43.42 -36.41 -33.04
C ILE A 120 -42.29 -35.72 -33.84
N THR A 121 -42.01 -36.22 -35.05
CA THR A 121 -41.08 -35.61 -36.01
C THR A 121 -41.81 -35.18 -37.27
N ILE A 122 -42.04 -33.88 -37.43
CA ILE A 122 -42.64 -33.30 -38.63
C ILE A 122 -41.51 -32.98 -39.62
N SER A 123 -41.65 -33.46 -40.86
CA SER A 123 -40.62 -33.35 -41.90
C SER A 123 -41.20 -32.94 -43.25
N GLY A 124 -40.34 -32.80 -44.28
CA GLY A 124 -40.76 -32.53 -45.66
C GLY A 124 -40.55 -31.07 -46.10
N ASN A 125 -41.40 -30.61 -47.02
CA ASN A 125 -41.32 -29.31 -47.67
C ASN A 125 -41.49 -28.14 -46.69
N ALA A 126 -40.91 -26.98 -47.04
CA ALA A 126 -41.06 -25.73 -46.31
C ALA A 126 -42.51 -25.21 -46.28
N PHE A 127 -42.85 -24.45 -45.24
CA PHE A 127 -44.14 -23.76 -45.12
C PHE A 127 -44.01 -22.39 -44.46
N THR A 128 -45.04 -21.55 -44.61
CA THR A 128 -45.11 -20.22 -44.02
C THR A 128 -46.18 -20.16 -42.93
N VAL A 129 -45.85 -19.61 -41.77
CA VAL A 129 -46.73 -19.53 -40.58
C VAL A 129 -47.37 -18.15 -40.40
N GLY A 130 -48.57 -18.14 -39.79
CA GLY A 130 -49.32 -16.93 -39.41
C GLY A 130 -48.97 -16.39 -38.01
N ALA A 131 -49.85 -15.56 -37.44
CA ALA A 131 -49.58 -14.85 -36.18
C ALA A 131 -49.49 -15.79 -34.95
N ASN A 132 -50.35 -16.80 -34.88
CA ASN A 132 -50.28 -17.86 -33.88
C ASN A 132 -49.50 -19.04 -34.50
N ALA A 133 -48.22 -18.85 -34.77
CA ALA A 133 -47.48 -19.73 -35.67
C ALA A 133 -47.42 -21.17 -35.20
N ILE A 134 -46.86 -21.41 -34.01
CA ILE A 134 -46.67 -22.76 -33.48
C ILE A 134 -46.97 -22.77 -31.99
N SER A 135 -47.86 -23.66 -31.55
CA SER A 135 -48.10 -23.93 -30.15
C SER A 135 -47.78 -25.38 -29.83
N ARG A 136 -46.97 -25.60 -28.80
CA ARG A 136 -46.61 -26.92 -28.28
C ARG A 136 -47.02 -27.03 -26.83
N THR A 137 -47.82 -28.04 -26.53
CA THR A 137 -48.10 -28.50 -25.15
C THR A 137 -47.61 -29.92 -24.99
N ILE A 138 -46.79 -30.17 -23.96
CA ILE A 138 -46.29 -31.50 -23.64
C ILE A 138 -46.70 -31.83 -22.21
N THR A 139 -47.30 -33.00 -22.02
CA THR A 139 -47.64 -33.52 -20.69
C THR A 139 -46.66 -34.61 -20.23
N MET A 140 -45.90 -35.24 -21.14
CA MET A 140 -44.98 -36.37 -20.87
C MET A 140 -43.64 -36.21 -21.59
N GLY A 141 -42.52 -36.64 -21.00
CA GLY A 141 -41.13 -36.22 -21.30
C GLY A 141 -40.50 -36.54 -22.67
N ASN A 142 -41.19 -36.24 -23.78
CA ASN A 142 -40.77 -36.49 -25.17
C ASN A 142 -40.27 -35.21 -25.86
N SER A 143 -39.48 -35.37 -26.92
CA SER A 143 -39.06 -34.26 -27.81
C SER A 143 -40.05 -34.11 -28.96
N THR A 144 -40.17 -32.89 -29.48
CA THR A 144 -40.85 -32.68 -30.77
C THR A 144 -39.86 -32.04 -31.72
N VAL A 145 -39.72 -32.61 -32.91
CA VAL A 145 -38.76 -32.15 -33.92
C VAL A 145 -39.50 -31.69 -35.16
N LEU A 146 -39.20 -30.47 -35.62
CA LEU A 146 -39.62 -29.95 -36.91
C LEU A 146 -38.39 -29.80 -37.79
N THR A 147 -38.30 -30.57 -38.87
CA THR A 147 -37.17 -30.50 -39.82
C THR A 147 -37.48 -29.64 -41.05
N ASN A 148 -38.71 -29.16 -41.18
CA ASN A 148 -39.13 -28.28 -42.28
C ASN A 148 -38.52 -26.89 -42.10
N ASP A 149 -38.17 -26.24 -43.21
CA ASP A 149 -37.90 -24.80 -43.19
C ASP A 149 -39.21 -24.03 -42.93
N VAL A 150 -39.15 -23.04 -42.04
CA VAL A 150 -40.29 -22.23 -41.61
C VAL A 150 -40.05 -20.77 -42.01
N THR A 151 -41.02 -20.15 -42.68
CA THR A 151 -41.00 -18.71 -42.98
C THR A 151 -42.12 -17.98 -42.22
N LEU A 152 -41.86 -16.80 -41.69
CA LEU A 152 -42.87 -15.97 -41.02
C LEU A 152 -43.59 -15.08 -42.05
N ALA A 153 -44.92 -15.12 -42.10
CA ALA A 153 -45.70 -14.17 -42.92
C ALA A 153 -45.94 -12.83 -42.20
N VAL A 154 -45.95 -12.87 -40.88
CA VAL A 154 -46.26 -11.78 -39.94
C VAL A 154 -45.51 -12.04 -38.63
N ASP A 155 -45.57 -11.10 -37.69
CA ASP A 155 -45.13 -11.35 -36.31
C ASP A 155 -45.80 -12.60 -35.76
N ALA A 156 -45.00 -13.52 -35.24
CA ALA A 156 -45.40 -14.90 -34.98
C ALA A 156 -45.05 -15.34 -33.57
N GLU A 157 -46.03 -15.92 -32.87
CA GLU A 157 -45.85 -16.55 -31.58
C GLU A 157 -45.53 -18.05 -31.69
N PHE A 158 -44.46 -18.45 -31.00
CA PHE A 158 -44.02 -19.83 -30.81
C PHE A 158 -44.16 -20.17 -29.33
N ALA A 159 -45.32 -20.69 -28.94
CA ALA A 159 -45.64 -21.03 -27.57
C ALA A 159 -45.18 -22.45 -27.24
N ASN A 160 -44.42 -22.62 -26.17
CA ASN A 160 -44.05 -23.94 -25.66
C ASN A 160 -44.35 -24.01 -24.17
N SER A 161 -45.43 -24.72 -23.81
CA SER A 161 -45.92 -24.84 -22.44
C SER A 161 -45.46 -26.13 -21.75
N GLY A 162 -44.51 -26.88 -22.35
CA GLY A 162 -43.93 -28.07 -21.73
C GLY A 162 -43.40 -27.79 -20.32
N THR A 163 -43.68 -28.67 -19.36
CA THR A 163 -43.27 -28.49 -17.96
C THR A 163 -41.75 -28.54 -17.79
N PHE A 164 -41.21 -27.79 -16.82
CA PHE A 164 -39.79 -27.83 -16.48
C PHE A 164 -39.30 -29.29 -16.28
N GLY A 165 -38.30 -29.72 -17.07
CA GLY A 165 -37.83 -31.11 -17.13
C GLY A 165 -38.31 -31.93 -18.34
N SER A 166 -39.22 -31.41 -19.18
CA SER A 166 -39.55 -31.97 -20.48
C SER A 166 -38.45 -31.70 -21.51
N LEU A 167 -38.25 -32.62 -22.47
CA LEU A 167 -37.32 -32.46 -23.58
C LEU A 167 -37.70 -31.28 -24.52
N PRO A 168 -36.75 -30.74 -25.31
CA PRO A 168 -36.96 -29.49 -26.04
C PRO A 168 -37.90 -29.60 -27.24
N PHE A 169 -38.45 -28.46 -27.68
CA PHE A 169 -39.05 -28.29 -29.00
C PHE A 169 -37.94 -27.92 -29.96
N ILE A 170 -37.67 -28.76 -30.95
CA ILE A 170 -36.49 -28.62 -31.80
C ILE A 170 -36.92 -28.18 -33.20
N LEU A 171 -36.40 -27.02 -33.63
CA LEU A 171 -36.49 -26.52 -34.99
C LEU A 171 -35.16 -26.83 -35.71
N ASN A 172 -35.14 -27.92 -36.49
CA ASN A 172 -33.97 -28.36 -37.27
C ASN A 172 -33.91 -27.71 -38.66
N GLY A 173 -35.06 -27.37 -39.25
CA GLY A 173 -35.09 -26.60 -40.50
C GLY A 173 -34.77 -25.13 -40.26
N SER A 174 -34.44 -24.43 -41.34
CA SER A 174 -34.12 -23.00 -41.30
C SER A 174 -35.34 -22.16 -40.92
N VAL A 175 -35.14 -21.10 -40.16
CA VAL A 175 -36.20 -20.14 -39.79
C VAL A 175 -35.95 -18.82 -40.53
N ASN A 176 -36.82 -18.45 -41.45
CA ASN A 176 -36.77 -17.16 -42.13
C ASN A 176 -37.77 -16.18 -41.51
N LEU A 177 -37.25 -15.19 -40.77
CA LEU A 177 -38.03 -14.14 -40.12
C LEU A 177 -38.73 -13.21 -41.11
N ASN A 178 -38.18 -13.06 -42.33
CA ASN A 178 -38.81 -12.32 -43.42
C ASN A 178 -39.27 -10.89 -43.03
N GLY A 179 -38.50 -10.20 -42.17
CA GLY A 179 -38.82 -8.86 -41.68
C GLY A 179 -39.75 -8.79 -40.47
N ASN A 180 -40.08 -9.93 -39.83
CA ASN A 180 -41.06 -10.03 -38.74
C ASN A 180 -40.45 -10.48 -37.41
N LEU A 181 -41.21 -10.30 -36.32
CA LEU A 181 -40.87 -10.75 -34.98
C LEU A 181 -41.18 -12.24 -34.75
N PHE A 182 -40.19 -13.00 -34.31
CA PHE A 182 -40.37 -14.30 -33.68
C PHE A 182 -40.50 -14.13 -32.16
N THR A 183 -41.63 -14.52 -31.58
CA THR A 183 -41.83 -14.46 -30.12
C THR A 183 -41.89 -15.86 -29.52
N LYS A 184 -40.91 -16.25 -28.71
CA LYS A 184 -40.98 -17.44 -27.86
C LYS A 184 -41.74 -17.14 -26.56
N THR A 185 -42.78 -17.91 -26.29
CA THR A 185 -43.58 -17.83 -25.05
C THR A 185 -43.70 -19.21 -24.36
N GLY A 186 -44.29 -19.23 -23.17
CA GLY A 186 -44.47 -20.45 -22.37
C GLY A 186 -43.19 -20.93 -21.66
N VAL A 187 -43.34 -21.76 -20.63
CA VAL A 187 -42.25 -22.15 -19.71
C VAL A 187 -41.29 -23.23 -20.25
N GLY A 188 -41.63 -23.87 -21.37
CA GLY A 188 -40.85 -24.96 -21.95
C GLY A 188 -39.62 -24.51 -22.73
N PHE A 189 -38.74 -25.47 -23.02
CA PHE A 189 -37.47 -25.26 -23.73
C PHE A 189 -37.64 -25.42 -25.25
N THR A 190 -37.22 -24.42 -26.01
CA THR A 190 -37.19 -24.47 -27.49
C THR A 190 -35.75 -24.31 -27.98
N VAL A 191 -35.33 -25.14 -28.93
CA VAL A 191 -33.99 -25.14 -29.53
C VAL A 191 -34.15 -24.91 -31.02
N ILE A 192 -33.41 -23.93 -31.56
CA ILE A 192 -33.30 -23.68 -33.00
C ILE A 192 -31.90 -24.13 -33.45
N ASN A 193 -31.86 -25.28 -34.11
CA ASN A 193 -30.65 -25.84 -34.71
C ASN A 193 -30.44 -25.32 -36.14
N GLY A 194 -31.53 -25.04 -36.86
CA GLY A 194 -31.47 -24.50 -38.21
C GLY A 194 -30.96 -23.05 -38.25
N GLN A 195 -30.50 -22.62 -39.42
CA GLN A 195 -30.11 -21.21 -39.62
C GLN A 195 -31.31 -20.29 -39.49
N VAL A 196 -31.16 -19.20 -38.74
CA VAL A 196 -32.12 -18.10 -38.69
C VAL A 196 -31.67 -16.99 -39.65
N THR A 197 -32.58 -16.57 -40.53
CA THR A 197 -32.33 -15.56 -41.57
C THR A 197 -33.41 -14.48 -41.57
N GLY A 198 -33.11 -13.29 -42.08
CA GLY A 198 -34.11 -12.22 -42.25
C GLY A 198 -33.47 -10.86 -42.42
N SER A 199 -33.79 -10.15 -43.50
CA SER A 199 -33.28 -8.80 -43.72
C SER A 199 -34.11 -7.75 -42.99
N GLY A 200 -33.49 -6.59 -42.74
CA GLY A 200 -34.09 -5.45 -42.07
C GLY A 200 -34.20 -5.62 -40.55
N THR A 201 -34.23 -4.49 -39.86
CA THR A 201 -34.29 -4.40 -38.39
C THR A 201 -35.59 -4.93 -37.78
N GLY A 202 -36.61 -5.25 -38.59
CA GLY A 202 -37.85 -5.90 -38.15
C GLY A 202 -37.70 -7.41 -37.91
N SER A 203 -36.67 -8.05 -38.48
CA SER A 203 -36.37 -9.47 -38.32
C SER A 203 -35.82 -9.77 -36.92
N THR A 204 -36.68 -9.74 -35.90
CA THR A 204 -36.31 -9.75 -34.48
C THR A 204 -36.69 -11.07 -33.80
N ILE A 205 -36.00 -11.39 -32.71
CA ILE A 205 -36.30 -12.56 -31.87
C ILE A 205 -36.54 -12.06 -30.44
N THR A 206 -37.66 -12.44 -29.82
CA THR A 206 -37.95 -12.14 -28.42
C THR A 206 -38.35 -13.39 -27.66
N ALA A 207 -37.68 -13.70 -26.55
CA ALA A 207 -38.10 -14.69 -25.58
C ALA A 207 -38.76 -14.00 -24.38
N THR A 208 -39.98 -14.43 -24.04
CA THR A 208 -40.75 -13.91 -22.88
C THR A 208 -41.14 -14.98 -21.86
N GLY A 209 -40.81 -16.24 -22.13
CA GLY A 209 -40.94 -17.33 -21.17
C GLY A 209 -40.07 -18.54 -21.53
N GLY A 210 -39.68 -19.28 -20.49
CA GLY A 210 -38.86 -20.49 -20.63
C GLY A 210 -37.46 -20.20 -21.18
N GLN A 211 -36.90 -21.16 -21.92
CA GLN A 211 -35.60 -21.05 -22.58
C GLN A 211 -35.77 -21.11 -24.10
N LEU A 212 -35.03 -20.26 -24.81
CA LEU A 212 -34.79 -20.34 -26.25
C LEU A 212 -33.29 -20.54 -26.49
N THR A 213 -32.88 -21.70 -27.02
CA THR A 213 -31.49 -21.95 -27.43
C THR A 213 -31.33 -21.67 -28.91
N LEU A 214 -30.36 -20.83 -29.26
CA LEU A 214 -29.91 -20.58 -30.62
C LEU A 214 -28.60 -21.36 -30.83
N ALA A 215 -28.66 -22.41 -31.64
CA ALA A 215 -27.57 -23.39 -31.79
C ALA A 215 -26.88 -23.34 -33.16
N SER A 216 -27.32 -22.47 -34.07
CA SER A 216 -26.68 -22.28 -35.38
C SER A 216 -25.69 -21.12 -35.35
N GLY A 217 -24.42 -21.40 -35.66
CA GLY A 217 -23.38 -20.38 -35.80
C GLY A 217 -23.37 -19.65 -37.15
N THR A 218 -24.43 -19.78 -37.95
CA THR A 218 -24.53 -19.16 -39.28
C THR A 218 -25.72 -18.20 -39.40
N ASN A 219 -26.31 -17.82 -38.28
CA ASN A 219 -27.45 -16.91 -38.25
C ASN A 219 -27.09 -15.56 -38.91
N SER A 220 -28.02 -15.02 -39.71
CA SER A 220 -27.79 -13.81 -40.53
C SER A 220 -28.95 -12.82 -40.51
N PHE A 221 -29.85 -12.93 -39.53
CA PHE A 221 -30.92 -11.96 -39.36
C PHE A 221 -30.39 -10.61 -38.86
N GLU A 222 -31.01 -9.51 -39.29
CA GLU A 222 -30.53 -8.14 -39.04
C GLU A 222 -31.21 -7.41 -37.86
N GLY A 223 -32.17 -8.05 -37.17
CA GLY A 223 -32.88 -7.47 -36.04
C GLY A 223 -32.35 -7.93 -34.67
N THR A 224 -32.82 -7.26 -33.62
CA THR A 224 -32.41 -7.48 -32.22
C THR A 224 -32.87 -8.84 -31.67
N VAL A 225 -32.02 -9.47 -30.85
CA VAL A 225 -32.40 -10.58 -29.95
C VAL A 225 -32.75 -10.03 -28.57
N THR A 226 -33.89 -10.41 -28.01
CA THR A 226 -34.36 -9.93 -26.70
C THR A 226 -34.68 -11.08 -25.75
N ALA A 227 -34.00 -11.12 -24.60
CA ALA A 227 -34.36 -11.94 -23.44
C ALA A 227 -35.17 -11.09 -22.44
N ASN A 228 -36.51 -11.17 -22.49
CA ASN A 228 -37.40 -10.36 -21.66
C ASN A 228 -38.03 -11.21 -20.55
N GLY A 229 -37.39 -11.26 -19.38
CA GLY A 229 -37.83 -12.10 -18.26
C GLY A 229 -37.72 -13.61 -18.52
N ALA A 230 -37.00 -14.01 -19.58
CA ALA A 230 -36.77 -15.38 -20.02
C ALA A 230 -35.29 -15.63 -20.30
N THR A 231 -34.91 -16.88 -20.58
CA THR A 231 -33.54 -17.24 -20.96
C THR A 231 -33.39 -17.36 -22.46
N VAL A 232 -32.43 -16.64 -23.04
CA VAL A 232 -31.88 -16.94 -24.37
C VAL A 232 -30.53 -17.61 -24.15
N SER A 233 -30.35 -18.80 -24.71
CA SER A 233 -29.10 -19.55 -24.67
C SER A 233 -28.40 -19.52 -26.02
N VAL A 234 -27.08 -19.35 -25.99
CA VAL A 234 -26.17 -19.25 -27.13
C VAL A 234 -25.22 -20.44 -27.06
N SER A 235 -25.39 -21.39 -27.99
CA SER A 235 -24.58 -22.63 -28.01
C SER A 235 -23.72 -22.77 -29.28
N ALA A 236 -23.57 -21.68 -30.03
CA ALA A 236 -22.66 -21.58 -31.16
C ALA A 236 -22.21 -20.13 -31.38
N ASP A 237 -20.98 -19.95 -31.86
CA ASP A 237 -20.44 -18.64 -32.21
C ASP A 237 -21.28 -18.00 -33.33
N GLY A 238 -21.67 -16.73 -33.19
CA GLY A 238 -22.51 -16.04 -34.19
C GLY A 238 -24.01 -16.38 -34.11
N ALA A 239 -24.48 -17.08 -33.09
CA ALA A 239 -25.89 -17.45 -32.98
C ALA A 239 -26.85 -16.27 -32.75
N LEU A 240 -26.39 -15.09 -32.36
CA LEU A 240 -27.25 -13.92 -32.14
C LEU A 240 -27.51 -13.09 -33.42
N GLY A 241 -26.95 -13.50 -34.57
CA GLY A 241 -27.24 -12.90 -35.88
C GLY A 241 -26.28 -11.77 -36.25
N ALA A 242 -26.76 -10.81 -37.04
CA ALA A 242 -25.95 -9.67 -37.45
C ALA A 242 -25.80 -8.66 -36.31
N THR A 243 -24.60 -8.11 -36.15
CA THR A 243 -24.21 -7.35 -34.95
C THR A 243 -24.91 -5.99 -34.80
N SER A 244 -25.37 -5.37 -35.89
CA SER A 244 -25.77 -3.95 -35.88
C SER A 244 -26.96 -3.65 -34.97
N ALA A 245 -27.87 -4.61 -34.73
CA ALA A 245 -29.06 -4.42 -33.91
C ALA A 245 -28.86 -4.79 -32.43
N GLY A 246 -27.78 -5.51 -32.12
CA GLY A 246 -27.41 -5.95 -30.78
C GLY A 246 -28.37 -6.95 -30.12
N THR A 247 -28.03 -7.26 -28.88
CA THR A 247 -28.82 -8.12 -28.00
C THR A 247 -29.28 -7.35 -26.75
N VAL A 248 -30.49 -7.63 -26.26
CA VAL A 248 -31.08 -6.97 -25.09
C VAL A 248 -31.53 -7.99 -24.07
N VAL A 249 -31.05 -7.86 -22.83
CA VAL A 249 -31.52 -8.60 -21.66
C VAL A 249 -32.31 -7.63 -20.78
N THR A 250 -33.58 -7.93 -20.54
CA THR A 250 -34.48 -7.07 -19.78
C THR A 250 -35.44 -7.86 -18.90
N GLY A 251 -36.17 -7.15 -18.04
CA GLY A 251 -37.17 -7.74 -17.16
C GLY A 251 -36.64 -8.32 -15.86
N VAL A 252 -35.46 -7.90 -15.39
CA VAL A 252 -34.70 -8.29 -14.16
C VAL A 252 -34.42 -9.79 -13.97
N THR A 253 -35.28 -10.67 -14.47
CA THR A 253 -35.10 -12.13 -14.54
C THR A 253 -34.72 -12.60 -15.94
N GLY A 254 -34.52 -11.68 -16.89
CA GLY A 254 -33.99 -12.01 -18.21
C GLY A 254 -32.56 -12.54 -18.08
N VAL A 255 -32.22 -13.54 -18.90
CA VAL A 255 -30.91 -14.18 -18.90
C VAL A 255 -30.42 -14.34 -20.33
N LEU A 256 -29.19 -13.93 -20.60
CA LEU A 256 -28.41 -14.39 -21.74
C LEU A 256 -27.40 -15.42 -21.23
N ALA A 257 -27.50 -16.66 -21.70
CA ALA A 257 -26.66 -17.77 -21.27
C ALA A 257 -25.75 -18.23 -22.41
N PHE A 258 -24.48 -18.41 -22.10
CA PHE A 258 -23.48 -18.95 -23.01
C PHE A 258 -23.19 -20.42 -22.66
N GLU A 259 -23.09 -21.25 -23.69
CA GLU A 259 -22.89 -22.70 -23.59
C GLU A 259 -21.70 -23.12 -24.46
N ASN A 260 -20.49 -22.97 -23.91
CA ASN A 260 -19.22 -23.37 -24.53
C ASN A 260 -18.98 -22.68 -25.87
N VAL A 261 -18.95 -21.35 -25.85
CA VAL A 261 -18.82 -20.52 -27.05
C VAL A 261 -17.71 -19.48 -26.93
N ASP A 262 -17.02 -19.23 -28.03
CA ASP A 262 -16.04 -18.15 -28.15
C ASP A 262 -16.65 -17.04 -29.02
N TYR A 263 -17.49 -16.20 -28.41
CA TYR A 263 -18.25 -15.18 -29.14
C TYR A 263 -17.37 -13.95 -29.42
N ALA A 264 -16.38 -14.13 -30.30
CA ALA A 264 -15.40 -13.12 -30.70
C ALA A 264 -15.99 -12.00 -31.59
N THR A 265 -17.25 -12.13 -32.00
CA THR A 265 -17.93 -11.11 -32.81
C THR A 265 -18.42 -9.98 -31.90
N GLU A 266 -17.98 -8.75 -32.16
CA GLU A 266 -18.34 -7.55 -31.39
C GLU A 266 -19.80 -7.15 -31.62
N GLU A 267 -20.71 -7.76 -30.88
CA GLU A 267 -22.13 -7.41 -30.87
C GLU A 267 -22.49 -6.62 -29.61
N PRO A 268 -23.12 -5.43 -29.70
CA PRO A 268 -23.49 -4.67 -28.51
C PRO A 268 -24.57 -5.39 -27.71
N LEU A 269 -24.37 -5.47 -26.40
CA LEU A 269 -25.27 -6.09 -25.42
C LEU A 269 -25.81 -5.04 -24.44
N SER A 270 -27.13 -4.93 -24.31
CA SER A 270 -27.75 -4.10 -23.27
C SER A 270 -28.35 -4.97 -22.16
N VAL A 271 -28.00 -4.73 -20.90
CA VAL A 271 -28.36 -5.63 -19.78
C VAL A 271 -29.07 -4.91 -18.65
N ASN A 272 -30.23 -5.46 -18.28
CA ASN A 272 -30.95 -5.27 -17.03
C ASN A 272 -31.50 -6.65 -16.59
N GLY A 273 -30.57 -7.52 -16.18
CA GLY A 273 -30.80 -8.93 -15.91
C GLY A 273 -29.47 -9.66 -15.72
N THR A 274 -29.35 -10.87 -16.26
CA THR A 274 -28.21 -11.76 -15.98
C THR A 274 -27.46 -12.19 -17.24
N ILE A 275 -26.14 -12.27 -17.14
CA ILE A 275 -25.27 -12.99 -18.06
C ILE A 275 -24.79 -14.29 -17.38
N ASP A 276 -24.99 -15.42 -18.04
CA ASP A 276 -24.59 -16.74 -17.53
C ASP A 276 -23.52 -17.38 -18.42
N SER A 277 -22.57 -18.08 -17.80
CA SER A 277 -21.82 -19.17 -18.44
C SER A 277 -22.24 -20.48 -17.79
N PHE A 278 -22.92 -21.34 -18.55
CA PHE A 278 -23.65 -22.49 -18.00
C PHE A 278 -22.87 -23.81 -18.11
N VAL A 279 -22.21 -24.04 -19.25
CA VAL A 279 -21.44 -25.26 -19.52
C VAL A 279 -20.27 -24.92 -20.44
N GLY A 280 -19.08 -25.41 -20.10
CA GLY A 280 -17.85 -25.10 -20.84
C GLY A 280 -17.47 -23.63 -20.78
N ASP A 281 -16.21 -23.35 -21.06
CA ASP A 281 -15.71 -21.97 -20.98
C ASP A 281 -16.34 -21.15 -22.10
N SER A 282 -16.71 -19.90 -21.78
CA SER A 282 -17.35 -19.00 -22.72
C SER A 282 -16.71 -17.62 -22.74
N SER A 283 -16.74 -16.95 -23.89
CA SER A 283 -16.28 -15.58 -24.06
C SER A 283 -17.32 -14.70 -24.77
N PHE A 284 -17.30 -13.39 -24.51
CA PHE A 284 -18.08 -12.40 -25.25
C PHE A 284 -17.29 -11.11 -25.47
N ALA A 285 -17.07 -10.76 -26.74
CA ALA A 285 -16.23 -9.63 -27.14
C ALA A 285 -16.98 -8.30 -27.34
N GLY A 286 -18.31 -8.31 -27.38
CA GLY A 286 -19.09 -7.11 -27.63
C GLY A 286 -19.24 -6.18 -26.42
N ASP A 287 -19.40 -4.88 -26.67
CA ASP A 287 -19.63 -3.88 -25.64
C ASP A 287 -20.91 -4.15 -24.84
N ILE A 288 -20.84 -3.98 -23.52
CA ILE A 288 -21.93 -4.26 -22.60
C ILE A 288 -22.41 -2.96 -21.96
N THR A 289 -23.66 -2.58 -22.16
CA THR A 289 -24.28 -1.43 -21.51
C THR A 289 -25.22 -1.87 -20.38
N LEU A 290 -24.87 -1.56 -19.14
CA LEU A 290 -25.66 -1.80 -17.94
C LEU A 290 -26.83 -0.80 -17.83
N THR A 291 -27.99 -1.16 -18.35
CA THR A 291 -29.22 -0.35 -18.26
C THR A 291 -29.99 -0.55 -16.95
N GLY A 292 -29.60 -1.54 -16.16
CA GLY A 292 -30.01 -1.74 -14.78
C GLY A 292 -28.98 -2.59 -14.03
N ASN A 293 -29.23 -2.84 -12.74
CA ASN A 293 -28.35 -3.70 -11.94
C ASN A 293 -28.30 -5.08 -12.58
N SER A 294 -27.08 -5.55 -12.85
CA SER A 294 -26.86 -6.74 -13.64
C SER A 294 -26.04 -7.76 -12.88
N ILE A 295 -26.30 -9.03 -13.17
CA ILE A 295 -25.71 -10.17 -12.49
C ILE A 295 -24.87 -10.98 -13.48
N ILE A 296 -23.70 -11.44 -13.03
CA ILE A 296 -22.93 -12.49 -13.70
C ILE A 296 -23.00 -13.76 -12.86
N ARG A 297 -23.29 -14.88 -13.51
CA ARG A 297 -23.25 -16.21 -12.89
C ARG A 297 -22.40 -17.16 -13.71
N THR A 298 -21.70 -18.04 -13.02
CA THR A 298 -21.06 -19.20 -13.64
C THR A 298 -21.52 -20.47 -12.93
N PHE A 299 -21.51 -21.59 -13.64
CA PHE A 299 -21.93 -22.88 -13.13
C PHE A 299 -20.82 -23.92 -13.33
N GLY A 300 -20.67 -24.82 -12.35
CA GLY A 300 -19.59 -25.81 -12.38
C GLY A 300 -18.21 -25.15 -12.51
N SER A 301 -17.45 -25.59 -13.51
CA SER A 301 -16.12 -25.07 -13.88
C SER A 301 -16.15 -24.25 -15.18
N ALA A 302 -17.30 -23.70 -15.56
CA ALA A 302 -17.45 -22.91 -16.80
C ALA A 302 -16.96 -21.48 -16.56
N ASP A 303 -15.75 -21.16 -17.05
CA ASP A 303 -15.23 -19.81 -16.98
C ASP A 303 -16.00 -18.87 -17.94
N LEU A 304 -15.95 -17.57 -17.64
CA LEU A 304 -16.55 -16.54 -18.49
C LEU A 304 -15.58 -15.37 -18.68
N GLU A 305 -15.20 -15.09 -19.92
CA GLU A 305 -14.48 -13.87 -20.28
C GLU A 305 -15.41 -12.84 -20.93
N LEU A 306 -15.41 -11.63 -20.40
CA LEU A 306 -16.06 -10.47 -21.01
C LEU A 306 -14.96 -9.50 -21.44
N SER A 307 -14.68 -9.45 -22.76
CA SER A 307 -13.59 -8.65 -23.31
C SER A 307 -14.03 -7.32 -23.92
N GLY A 308 -15.33 -7.14 -24.19
CA GLY A 308 -15.90 -5.84 -24.57
C GLY A 308 -16.03 -4.87 -23.38
N ASP A 309 -16.17 -3.58 -23.67
CA ASP A 309 -16.24 -2.53 -22.64
C ASP A 309 -17.58 -2.59 -21.89
N ILE A 310 -17.53 -2.62 -20.55
CA ILE A 310 -18.72 -2.52 -19.70
C ILE A 310 -18.97 -1.06 -19.30
N ASN A 311 -20.15 -0.54 -19.64
CA ASN A 311 -20.51 0.87 -19.51
C ASN A 311 -21.85 1.05 -18.78
N GLY A 312 -22.09 2.21 -18.17
CA GLY A 312 -23.34 2.56 -17.47
C GLY A 312 -23.17 2.91 -15.99
N SER A 313 -24.25 3.23 -15.28
CA SER A 313 -24.16 3.64 -13.86
C SER A 313 -24.72 2.63 -12.86
N SER A 314 -25.05 1.43 -13.33
CA SER A 314 -25.67 0.39 -12.51
C SER A 314 -24.64 -0.55 -11.88
N PHE A 315 -25.03 -1.29 -10.84
CA PHE A 315 -24.15 -2.26 -10.19
C PHE A 315 -23.92 -3.50 -11.06
N LEU A 316 -22.72 -4.06 -10.97
CA LEU A 316 -22.37 -5.37 -11.50
C LEU A 316 -22.12 -6.31 -10.34
N THR A 317 -22.83 -7.45 -10.28
CA THR A 317 -22.67 -8.41 -9.19
C THR A 317 -22.33 -9.80 -9.72
N ARG A 318 -21.20 -10.35 -9.27
CA ARG A 318 -20.96 -11.78 -9.37
C ARG A 318 -21.62 -12.50 -8.20
N SER A 319 -22.59 -13.37 -8.48
CA SER A 319 -23.47 -13.92 -7.43
C SER A 319 -23.31 -15.40 -7.11
N THR A 320 -22.89 -16.25 -8.07
CA THR A 320 -22.79 -17.70 -7.87
C THR A 320 -21.69 -18.33 -8.72
N GLY A 321 -21.18 -19.48 -8.26
CA GLY A 321 -20.22 -20.31 -8.97
C GLY A 321 -18.80 -20.21 -8.37
N THR A 322 -17.98 -21.21 -8.66
CA THR A 322 -16.56 -21.25 -8.29
C THR A 322 -15.63 -20.95 -9.45
N ALA A 323 -16.13 -21.05 -10.69
CA ALA A 323 -15.38 -20.71 -11.90
C ALA A 323 -14.99 -19.22 -11.93
N THR A 324 -14.06 -18.88 -12.80
CA THR A 324 -13.50 -17.54 -12.94
C THR A 324 -14.34 -16.69 -13.89
N VAL A 325 -14.54 -15.42 -13.52
CA VAL A 325 -15.04 -14.39 -14.44
C VAL A 325 -13.90 -13.43 -14.73
N THR A 326 -13.53 -13.27 -15.99
CA THR A 326 -12.48 -12.36 -16.43
C THR A 326 -13.10 -11.14 -17.10
N LEU A 327 -12.73 -9.94 -16.64
CA LEU A 327 -13.11 -8.66 -17.22
C LEU A 327 -11.88 -8.05 -17.90
N SER A 328 -11.84 -8.07 -19.23
CA SER A 328 -10.67 -7.65 -20.03
C SER A 328 -10.84 -6.27 -20.69
N GLY A 329 -12.07 -5.74 -20.76
CA GLY A 329 -12.39 -4.47 -21.41
C GLY A 329 -12.00 -3.20 -20.63
N ASN A 330 -12.09 -2.04 -21.29
CA ASN A 330 -11.95 -0.70 -20.69
C ASN A 330 -13.30 -0.22 -20.17
N ASN A 331 -13.70 -0.77 -19.04
CA ASN A 331 -15.00 -0.51 -18.45
C ASN A 331 -15.08 0.92 -17.90
N THR A 332 -16.13 1.64 -18.29
CA THR A 332 -16.43 2.99 -17.80
C THR A 332 -17.63 3.03 -16.87
N HIS A 333 -18.12 1.86 -16.43
CA HIS A 333 -19.22 1.82 -15.49
C HIS A 333 -18.83 2.39 -14.13
N THR A 334 -19.78 3.04 -13.46
CA THR A 334 -19.52 3.74 -12.18
C THR A 334 -20.17 3.09 -10.97
N GLY A 335 -21.04 2.10 -11.18
CA GLY A 335 -21.60 1.31 -10.08
C GLY A 335 -20.57 0.31 -9.56
N THR A 336 -20.56 0.06 -8.26
CA THR A 336 -19.68 -0.92 -7.63
C THR A 336 -19.75 -2.31 -8.29
N THR A 337 -18.59 -2.91 -8.54
CA THR A 337 -18.43 -4.33 -8.88
C THR A 337 -18.39 -5.15 -7.59
N THR A 338 -19.41 -5.97 -7.33
CA THR A 338 -19.51 -6.79 -6.11
C THR A 338 -19.18 -8.24 -6.42
N VAL A 339 -18.22 -8.82 -5.70
CA VAL A 339 -17.83 -10.23 -5.79
C VAL A 339 -18.36 -11.00 -4.57
N ASN A 340 -19.51 -11.67 -4.72
CA ASN A 340 -20.11 -12.43 -3.61
C ASN A 340 -19.57 -13.86 -3.48
N THR A 341 -19.10 -14.46 -4.57
CA THR A 341 -18.62 -15.86 -4.62
C THR A 341 -17.61 -16.05 -5.75
N GLY A 342 -16.72 -17.04 -5.61
CA GLY A 342 -15.78 -17.42 -6.67
C GLY A 342 -14.75 -16.32 -6.96
N THR A 343 -14.13 -16.39 -8.13
CA THR A 343 -13.06 -15.48 -8.54
C THR A 343 -13.53 -14.50 -9.61
N VAL A 344 -13.17 -13.22 -9.47
CA VAL A 344 -13.20 -12.23 -10.56
C VAL A 344 -11.79 -11.76 -10.83
N LEU A 345 -11.34 -11.91 -12.07
CA LEU A 345 -10.10 -11.33 -12.56
C LEU A 345 -10.44 -10.03 -13.31
N VAL A 346 -9.86 -8.92 -12.87
CA VAL A 346 -9.90 -7.67 -13.63
C VAL A 346 -8.56 -7.52 -14.33
N ASN A 347 -8.53 -7.83 -15.62
CA ASN A 347 -7.33 -7.67 -16.46
C ASN A 347 -7.40 -6.39 -17.32
N GLY A 348 -8.61 -5.87 -17.53
CA GLY A 348 -8.86 -4.59 -18.18
C GLY A 348 -8.79 -3.41 -17.20
N SER A 349 -9.52 -2.35 -17.51
CA SER A 349 -9.53 -1.11 -16.72
C SER A 349 -10.93 -0.77 -16.24
N GLN A 350 -11.10 -0.38 -14.97
CA GLN A 350 -12.35 0.12 -14.39
C GLN A 350 -12.13 1.11 -13.22
N PRO A 351 -11.30 2.16 -13.36
CA PRO A 351 -10.89 3.03 -12.25
C PRO A 351 -12.05 3.80 -11.59
N SER A 352 -13.19 3.94 -12.28
CA SER A 352 -14.39 4.60 -11.74
C SER A 352 -15.36 3.65 -11.03
N SER A 353 -15.07 2.35 -11.00
CA SER A 353 -15.87 1.32 -10.33
C SER A 353 -15.10 0.74 -9.16
N ASP A 354 -15.54 1.06 -7.95
CA ASP A 354 -15.07 0.42 -6.73
C ASP A 354 -15.38 -1.09 -6.77
N VAL A 355 -14.55 -1.89 -6.09
CA VAL A 355 -14.73 -3.33 -5.93
C VAL A 355 -14.96 -3.69 -4.47
N SER A 356 -15.99 -4.52 -4.22
CA SER A 356 -16.27 -5.08 -2.91
C SER A 356 -16.21 -6.60 -2.97
N VAL A 357 -15.39 -7.21 -2.10
CA VAL A 357 -15.15 -8.65 -2.06
C VAL A 357 -15.75 -9.24 -0.80
N ALA A 358 -16.67 -10.19 -0.94
CA ALA A 358 -17.32 -10.87 0.18
C ALA A 358 -16.47 -12.01 0.76
N SER A 359 -16.89 -12.54 1.91
CA SER A 359 -16.27 -13.73 2.51
C SER A 359 -16.33 -14.94 1.59
N GLY A 360 -15.20 -15.62 1.38
CA GLY A 360 -15.05 -16.77 0.49
C GLY A 360 -15.00 -16.43 -1.00
N ALA A 361 -14.93 -15.15 -1.36
CA ALA A 361 -14.73 -14.68 -2.72
C ALA A 361 -13.32 -14.13 -2.93
N THR A 362 -12.88 -14.11 -4.19
CA THR A 362 -11.55 -13.67 -4.59
C THR A 362 -11.62 -12.59 -5.67
N LEU A 363 -10.91 -11.49 -5.46
CA LEU A 363 -10.54 -10.55 -6.51
C LEU A 363 -9.11 -10.84 -6.96
N GLY A 364 -8.87 -10.86 -8.26
CA GLY A 364 -7.53 -10.88 -8.83
C GLY A 364 -7.44 -10.15 -10.16
N GLY A 365 -6.45 -10.54 -10.96
CA GLY A 365 -6.14 -9.92 -12.25
C GLY A 365 -5.09 -8.81 -12.15
N SER A 366 -4.59 -8.38 -13.31
CA SER A 366 -3.46 -7.44 -13.44
C SER A 366 -3.87 -6.05 -13.97
N GLY A 367 -5.16 -5.74 -13.89
CA GLY A 367 -5.76 -4.53 -14.44
C GLY A 367 -5.81 -3.35 -13.48
N THR A 368 -6.77 -2.46 -13.71
CA THR A 368 -7.06 -1.29 -12.86
C THR A 368 -8.49 -1.32 -12.35
N VAL A 369 -8.69 -1.07 -11.06
CA VAL A 369 -9.99 -0.94 -10.40
C VAL A 369 -10.10 0.38 -9.62
N GLY A 370 -11.31 0.74 -9.18
CA GLY A 370 -11.50 1.82 -8.21
C GLY A 370 -10.99 1.43 -6.81
N ASN A 371 -11.64 1.92 -5.77
CA ASN A 371 -11.29 1.54 -4.40
C ASN A 371 -11.62 0.06 -4.14
N VAL A 372 -10.78 -0.63 -3.39
CA VAL A 372 -10.97 -2.04 -3.03
C VAL A 372 -11.29 -2.18 -1.55
N THR A 373 -12.43 -2.80 -1.27
CA THR A 373 -12.83 -3.22 0.08
C THR A 373 -13.02 -4.73 0.14
N VAL A 374 -12.51 -5.35 1.21
CA VAL A 374 -12.53 -6.81 1.37
C VAL A 374 -13.13 -7.13 2.72
N ALA A 375 -14.19 -7.94 2.73
CA ALA A 375 -14.78 -8.44 3.97
C ALA A 375 -13.87 -9.50 4.63
N SER A 376 -14.06 -9.71 5.93
CA SER A 376 -13.38 -10.79 6.65
C SER A 376 -13.62 -12.15 5.95
N GLY A 377 -12.55 -12.90 5.71
CA GLY A 377 -12.55 -14.15 4.95
C GLY A 377 -12.64 -14.00 3.43
N GLY A 378 -12.62 -12.78 2.88
CA GLY A 378 -12.41 -12.55 1.44
C GLY A 378 -10.92 -12.48 1.10
N THR A 379 -10.60 -12.68 -0.18
CA THR A 379 -9.21 -12.74 -0.68
C THR A 379 -8.97 -11.74 -1.81
N VAL A 380 -7.80 -11.10 -1.79
CA VAL A 380 -7.23 -10.42 -2.96
C VAL A 380 -5.98 -11.18 -3.37
N ASN A 381 -5.89 -11.52 -4.65
CA ASN A 381 -4.80 -12.28 -5.25
C ASN A 381 -4.45 -11.59 -6.58
N PRO A 382 -3.52 -10.60 -6.59
CA PRO A 382 -3.14 -9.91 -7.82
C PRO A 382 -2.76 -10.91 -8.93
N GLY A 383 -3.06 -10.55 -10.17
CA GLY A 383 -2.75 -11.40 -11.32
C GLY A 383 -3.57 -12.69 -11.44
N ASN A 384 -3.06 -13.60 -12.27
CA ASN A 384 -3.52 -14.97 -12.49
C ASN A 384 -2.25 -15.80 -12.79
N SER A 385 -1.44 -15.94 -11.75
CA SER A 385 0.03 -15.84 -11.72
C SER A 385 0.53 -14.41 -11.53
N SER A 386 1.82 -14.22 -11.20
CA SER A 386 2.50 -12.94 -10.95
C SER A 386 1.92 -11.75 -11.72
N GLY A 387 1.39 -10.75 -11.02
CA GLY A 387 0.71 -9.59 -11.61
C GLY A 387 0.60 -8.36 -10.70
N ILE A 388 0.42 -7.18 -11.32
CA ILE A 388 0.15 -5.93 -10.59
C ILE A 388 -1.35 -5.62 -10.65
N LEU A 389 -2.03 -5.54 -9.51
CA LEU A 389 -3.39 -5.02 -9.44
C LEU A 389 -3.36 -3.53 -9.04
N ASN A 390 -3.81 -2.66 -9.94
CA ASN A 390 -3.85 -1.21 -9.70
C ASN A 390 -5.19 -0.81 -9.07
N THR A 391 -5.16 -0.03 -8.00
CA THR A 391 -6.35 0.38 -7.24
C THR A 391 -6.31 1.84 -6.83
N GLY A 392 -7.46 2.41 -6.51
CA GLY A 392 -7.56 3.63 -5.70
C GLY A 392 -7.10 3.37 -4.26
N SER A 393 -7.98 3.58 -3.29
CA SER A 393 -7.72 3.17 -1.90
C SER A 393 -7.81 1.65 -1.73
N PHE A 394 -6.83 1.07 -1.03
CA PHE A 394 -6.82 -0.35 -0.66
C PHE A 394 -7.14 -0.49 0.83
N SER A 395 -8.34 -0.99 1.17
CA SER A 395 -8.82 -1.05 2.57
C SER A 395 -9.49 -2.39 2.90
N PRO A 396 -8.74 -3.49 2.91
CA PRO A 396 -9.22 -4.78 3.41
C PRO A 396 -9.58 -4.74 4.92
N SER A 397 -10.60 -5.50 5.31
CA SER A 397 -11.00 -5.65 6.72
C SER A 397 -10.16 -6.71 7.43
N SER A 398 -10.03 -6.60 8.75
CA SER A 398 -9.39 -7.64 9.57
C SER A 398 -9.94 -9.04 9.30
N GLY A 399 -9.04 -10.01 9.15
CA GLY A 399 -9.33 -11.41 8.83
C GLY A 399 -9.60 -11.69 7.35
N SER A 400 -9.41 -10.74 6.43
CA SER A 400 -9.25 -11.03 5.00
C SER A 400 -7.83 -11.51 4.69
N THR A 401 -7.59 -11.94 3.45
CA THR A 401 -6.27 -12.40 2.98
C THR A 401 -5.80 -11.58 1.79
N LEU A 402 -4.52 -11.19 1.80
CA LEU A 402 -3.78 -10.80 0.59
C LEU A 402 -2.84 -11.96 0.26
N THR A 403 -3.02 -12.55 -0.92
CA THR A 403 -2.12 -13.55 -1.48
C THR A 403 -1.09 -12.86 -2.36
N ILE A 404 0.18 -13.24 -2.21
CA ILE A 404 1.30 -12.79 -3.04
C ILE A 404 2.02 -14.04 -3.56
N GLU A 405 1.95 -14.26 -4.86
CA GLU A 405 2.79 -15.20 -5.59
C GLU A 405 4.18 -14.60 -5.81
N VAL A 406 5.21 -15.43 -5.65
CA VAL A 406 6.58 -15.12 -6.07
C VAL A 406 7.09 -16.30 -6.90
N ASP A 407 7.55 -15.99 -8.11
CA ASP A 407 8.11 -16.93 -9.08
C ASP A 407 9.63 -16.85 -9.13
N ASP A 408 10.29 -17.98 -9.39
CA ASP A 408 11.74 -18.05 -9.55
C ASP A 408 12.18 -17.36 -10.85
N VAL A 409 13.19 -16.49 -10.74
CA VAL A 409 13.72 -15.72 -11.86
C VAL A 409 14.42 -16.60 -12.90
N GLY A 410 14.03 -16.44 -14.16
CA GLY A 410 14.80 -16.95 -15.28
C GLY A 410 16.13 -16.23 -15.47
N THR A 411 17.25 -16.80 -15.00
CA THR A 411 18.66 -16.46 -15.30
C THR A 411 19.20 -15.03 -15.06
N ASP A 412 18.40 -13.98 -14.89
CA ASP A 412 18.87 -12.58 -14.81
C ASP A 412 18.95 -12.02 -13.37
N GLY A 413 18.43 -12.73 -12.38
CA GLY A 413 18.68 -12.48 -10.95
C GLY A 413 18.01 -11.25 -10.31
N ALA A 414 17.25 -10.45 -11.07
CA ALA A 414 16.45 -9.33 -10.55
C ALA A 414 14.95 -9.68 -10.60
N TYR A 415 14.25 -9.52 -9.47
CA TYR A 415 12.81 -9.76 -9.36
C TYR A 415 12.02 -8.50 -9.74
N VAL A 416 11.10 -8.63 -10.69
CA VAL A 416 10.29 -7.53 -11.24
C VAL A 416 8.83 -7.70 -10.84
N ALA A 417 8.24 -6.67 -10.22
CA ALA A 417 6.84 -6.66 -9.86
C ALA A 417 5.94 -6.91 -11.09
N GLY A 418 4.93 -7.75 -10.93
CA GLY A 418 3.99 -8.13 -11.97
C GLY A 418 4.51 -9.11 -13.02
N THR A 419 5.77 -9.52 -12.94
CA THR A 419 6.34 -10.58 -13.79
C THR A 419 6.86 -11.73 -12.96
N ASP A 420 7.60 -11.43 -11.90
CA ASP A 420 8.20 -12.43 -11.01
C ASP A 420 7.53 -12.46 -9.63
N TYR A 421 6.70 -11.47 -9.29
CA TYR A 421 5.90 -11.49 -8.07
C TYR A 421 4.67 -10.59 -8.16
N ASP A 422 3.69 -10.88 -7.31
CA ASP A 422 2.47 -10.09 -7.19
C ASP A 422 2.66 -8.77 -6.44
N GLN A 423 1.92 -7.73 -6.87
CA GLN A 423 1.92 -6.44 -6.20
C GLN A 423 0.54 -5.78 -6.24
N ILE A 424 0.17 -5.13 -5.14
CA ILE A 424 -0.88 -4.12 -5.12
C ILE A 424 -0.23 -2.77 -5.42
N ASN A 425 -0.73 -2.04 -6.41
CA ASN A 425 -0.32 -0.66 -6.68
C ASN A 425 -1.48 0.29 -6.34
N ALA A 426 -1.40 0.97 -5.20
CA ALA A 426 -2.45 1.83 -4.66
C ALA A 426 -2.15 3.30 -4.91
N THR A 427 -3.15 4.03 -5.42
CA THR A 427 -3.08 5.48 -5.72
C THR A 427 -3.90 6.33 -4.74
N GLY A 428 -4.21 5.74 -3.59
CA GLY A 428 -4.84 6.42 -2.47
C GLY A 428 -4.55 5.62 -1.19
N SER A 429 -5.19 6.01 -0.08
CA SER A 429 -4.84 5.47 1.23
C SER A 429 -4.81 3.94 1.30
N VAL A 430 -3.75 3.41 1.92
CA VAL A 430 -3.59 1.99 2.25
C VAL A 430 -3.91 1.76 3.74
N SER A 431 -4.85 0.87 4.02
CA SER A 431 -5.19 0.46 5.38
C SER A 431 -5.27 -1.06 5.50
N ILE A 432 -4.32 -1.64 6.23
CA ILE A 432 -4.19 -3.08 6.45
C ILE A 432 -4.22 -3.36 7.95
N ASN A 433 -5.38 -3.67 8.51
CA ASN A 433 -5.52 -3.88 9.96
C ASN A 433 -5.86 -5.34 10.27
N GLY A 434 -4.85 -6.16 10.53
CA GLY A 434 -5.02 -7.58 10.83
C GLY A 434 -5.45 -8.40 9.61
N VAL A 435 -4.92 -8.06 8.44
CA VAL A 435 -5.04 -8.84 7.20
C VAL A 435 -4.04 -9.99 7.26
N THR A 436 -4.39 -11.18 6.76
CA THR A 436 -3.44 -12.28 6.62
C THR A 436 -2.61 -12.08 5.35
N LEU A 437 -1.29 -12.09 5.48
CA LEU A 437 -0.37 -12.20 4.34
C LEU A 437 -0.14 -13.68 4.01
N ASP A 438 -0.54 -14.11 2.82
CA ASP A 438 -0.36 -15.48 2.32
C ASP A 438 0.66 -15.47 1.18
N LEU A 439 1.85 -16.03 1.42
CA LEU A 439 2.91 -16.10 0.42
C LEU A 439 2.86 -17.45 -0.29
N GLN A 440 2.82 -17.42 -1.62
CA GLN A 440 2.77 -18.63 -2.45
C GLN A 440 4.01 -18.73 -3.33
N ASP A 441 4.51 -19.96 -3.44
CA ASP A 441 5.56 -20.36 -4.36
C ASP A 441 4.90 -21.04 -5.56
N ALA A 442 5.11 -20.50 -6.76
CA ALA A 442 4.55 -21.04 -7.99
C ALA A 442 5.50 -21.93 -8.80
N ALA A 443 6.81 -21.91 -8.52
CA ALA A 443 7.84 -22.57 -9.36
C ALA A 443 8.75 -23.57 -8.61
N GLY A 444 8.70 -23.63 -7.29
CA GLY A 444 9.59 -24.40 -6.43
C GLY A 444 10.56 -23.52 -5.63
N PRO A 445 11.51 -24.11 -4.88
CA PRO A 445 12.33 -23.36 -3.94
C PRO A 445 13.04 -22.16 -4.59
N LEU A 446 12.78 -20.96 -4.06
CA LEU A 446 13.32 -19.72 -4.63
C LEU A 446 14.83 -19.60 -4.44
N THR A 447 15.51 -19.03 -5.44
CA THR A 447 16.90 -18.59 -5.32
C THR A 447 16.95 -17.08 -5.11
N VAL A 448 17.18 -16.65 -3.87
CA VAL A 448 17.23 -15.23 -3.46
C VAL A 448 18.57 -14.90 -2.80
N THR A 449 19.03 -13.67 -2.97
CA THR A 449 20.23 -13.14 -2.30
C THR A 449 19.88 -12.41 -1.02
N ASP A 450 20.89 -12.24 -0.16
CA ASP A 450 20.78 -11.40 1.03
C ASP A 450 20.53 -9.93 0.60
N GLY A 451 19.54 -9.29 1.23
CA GLY A 451 19.10 -7.93 0.93
C GLY A 451 18.09 -7.83 -0.21
N GLN A 452 17.60 -8.96 -0.77
CA GLN A 452 16.59 -8.92 -1.82
C GLN A 452 15.27 -8.34 -1.26
N GLU A 453 14.72 -7.37 -1.98
CA GLU A 453 13.46 -6.71 -1.63
C GLU A 453 12.31 -7.12 -2.57
N PHE A 454 11.10 -7.19 -2.01
CA PHE A 454 9.84 -7.38 -2.74
C PHE A 454 8.82 -6.37 -2.24
N ILE A 455 8.48 -5.37 -3.07
CA ILE A 455 7.47 -4.36 -2.75
C ILE A 455 6.08 -4.95 -3.03
N ILE A 456 5.45 -5.53 -2.02
CA ILE A 456 4.17 -6.26 -2.18
C ILE A 456 2.95 -5.33 -2.18
N ILE A 457 3.10 -4.14 -1.58
CA ILE A 457 2.16 -3.04 -1.72
C ILE A 457 2.98 -1.79 -2.03
N ASN A 458 2.84 -1.30 -3.26
CA ASN A 458 3.34 0.00 -3.70
C ASN A 458 2.28 1.06 -3.39
N ASN A 459 2.59 1.96 -2.47
CA ASN A 459 1.76 3.08 -2.06
C ASN A 459 2.24 4.36 -2.78
N ASP A 460 1.40 5.38 -2.92
CA ASP A 460 1.68 6.49 -3.84
C ASP A 460 2.60 7.59 -3.31
N GLY A 461 3.36 7.33 -2.24
CA GLY A 461 4.25 8.30 -1.62
C GLY A 461 3.57 9.43 -0.82
N THR A 462 2.23 9.60 -0.87
CA THR A 462 1.57 10.77 -0.25
C THR A 462 1.11 10.55 1.19
N ASP A 463 0.65 9.35 1.50
CA ASP A 463 0.09 9.00 2.80
C ASP A 463 0.79 7.74 3.35
N ALA A 464 0.98 7.63 4.66
CA ALA A 464 1.56 6.42 5.26
C ALA A 464 0.61 5.21 5.21
N VAL A 465 1.16 4.00 5.11
CA VAL A 465 0.39 2.76 5.33
C VAL A 465 -0.13 2.75 6.77
N THR A 466 -1.43 2.50 6.93
CA THR A 466 -2.07 2.44 8.25
C THR A 466 -2.36 1.01 8.68
N GLY A 467 -1.91 0.64 9.88
CA GLY A 467 -2.07 -0.71 10.43
C GLY A 467 -0.95 -1.66 10.00
N THR A 468 -1.09 -2.94 10.37
CA THR A 468 -0.16 -4.02 10.02
C THR A 468 -0.93 -5.26 9.59
N PHE A 469 -0.26 -6.15 8.83
CA PHE A 469 -0.73 -7.53 8.70
C PHE A 469 -0.85 -8.21 10.07
N ASP A 470 -1.66 -9.26 10.15
CA ASP A 470 -1.95 -9.99 11.38
C ASP A 470 -0.67 -10.52 12.02
N SER A 471 -0.43 -10.11 13.26
CA SER A 471 0.74 -10.52 14.06
C SER A 471 2.12 -10.22 13.43
N LEU A 472 2.18 -9.32 12.44
CA LEU A 472 3.40 -8.92 11.77
C LEU A 472 3.66 -7.43 11.99
N ALA A 473 4.19 -7.06 13.16
CA ALA A 473 4.65 -5.69 13.40
C ALA A 473 5.81 -5.32 12.44
N ASP A 474 6.14 -4.03 12.36
CA ASP A 474 7.28 -3.58 11.55
C ASP A 474 8.58 -4.29 11.95
N GLY A 475 9.34 -4.78 10.96
CA GLY A 475 10.55 -5.58 11.12
C GLY A 475 10.33 -7.04 11.56
N ALA A 476 9.08 -7.48 11.75
CA ALA A 476 8.78 -8.85 12.15
C ALA A 476 9.20 -9.87 11.09
N ILE A 477 9.60 -11.06 11.55
CA ILE A 477 9.88 -12.21 10.68
C ILE A 477 8.55 -12.75 10.14
N VAL A 478 8.38 -12.69 8.82
CA VAL A 478 7.24 -13.29 8.11
C VAL A 478 7.41 -14.81 8.03
N THR A 479 8.62 -15.26 7.70
CA THR A 479 9.00 -16.67 7.68
C THR A 479 10.52 -16.81 7.86
N ALA A 480 10.96 -17.89 8.52
CA ALA A 480 12.37 -18.21 8.67
C ALA A 480 12.99 -18.85 7.42
N ASP A 481 12.14 -19.38 6.54
CA ASP A 481 12.51 -20.02 5.27
C ASP A 481 11.58 -19.46 4.18
N PHE A 482 11.99 -18.34 3.59
CA PHE A 482 11.24 -17.61 2.58
C PHE A 482 11.10 -18.47 1.33
N LEU A 483 9.91 -19.08 1.18
CA LEU A 483 9.52 -19.90 0.03
C LEU A 483 10.58 -20.96 -0.34
N GLY A 484 11.17 -21.61 0.68
CA GLY A 484 12.16 -22.68 0.51
C GLY A 484 13.59 -22.24 0.21
N SER A 485 13.88 -20.94 0.24
CA SER A 485 15.22 -20.38 -0.03
C SER A 485 16.26 -20.62 1.07
N GLY A 486 15.83 -21.01 2.27
CA GLY A 486 16.65 -21.10 3.47
C GLY A 486 17.01 -19.75 4.11
N LYS A 487 16.42 -18.64 3.63
CA LYS A 487 16.63 -17.29 4.17
C LYS A 487 15.40 -16.79 4.92
N THR A 488 15.62 -15.97 5.94
CA THR A 488 14.53 -15.32 6.69
C THR A 488 13.99 -14.12 5.91
N ALA A 489 12.67 -13.93 5.84
CA ALA A 489 12.06 -12.72 5.32
C ALA A 489 11.46 -11.88 6.45
N ARG A 490 11.70 -10.57 6.40
CA ARG A 490 11.13 -9.58 7.32
C ARG A 490 10.28 -8.59 6.56
N ILE A 491 9.25 -8.06 7.21
CA ILE A 491 8.37 -7.04 6.63
C ILE A 491 8.75 -5.65 7.13
N SER A 492 8.66 -4.64 6.27
CA SER A 492 8.66 -3.22 6.63
C SER A 492 7.43 -2.55 6.05
N TYR A 493 6.84 -1.62 6.80
CA TYR A 493 5.74 -0.75 6.35
C TYR A 493 6.19 0.67 5.98
N PHE A 494 7.51 0.87 5.99
CA PHE A 494 8.19 2.12 5.67
C PHE A 494 9.26 1.89 4.61
N GLY A 495 9.11 0.81 3.82
CA GLY A 495 10.09 0.42 2.81
C GLY A 495 9.91 1.19 1.50
N GLY A 496 10.68 0.82 0.48
CA GLY A 496 10.58 1.41 -0.85
C GLY A 496 10.88 2.90 -0.83
N ASP A 497 9.91 3.75 -1.21
CA ASP A 497 10.04 5.21 -1.14
C ASP A 497 9.71 5.82 0.24
N GLY A 498 9.47 4.98 1.24
CA GLY A 498 9.24 5.37 2.64
C GLY A 498 7.84 5.08 3.17
N ASN A 499 6.89 4.72 2.31
CA ASN A 499 5.54 4.36 2.72
C ASN A 499 5.01 3.09 2.06
N ASP A 500 5.89 2.24 1.53
CA ASP A 500 5.54 0.96 0.93
C ASP A 500 5.55 -0.19 1.93
N VAL A 501 4.87 -1.28 1.57
CA VAL A 501 5.01 -2.55 2.29
C VAL A 501 5.97 -3.47 1.54
N VAL A 502 7.12 -3.71 2.16
CA VAL A 502 8.25 -4.39 1.54
C VAL A 502 8.65 -5.62 2.35
N LEU A 503 8.95 -6.72 1.66
CA LEU A 503 9.62 -7.88 2.25
C LEU A 503 11.11 -7.80 1.96
N VAL A 504 11.94 -7.85 3.00
CA VAL A 504 13.41 -7.88 2.90
C VAL A 504 13.90 -9.25 3.30
N VAL A 505 14.66 -9.91 2.41
CA VAL A 505 15.10 -11.29 2.56
C VAL A 505 16.57 -11.37 2.96
N GLY A 506 16.84 -12.14 4.01
CA GLY A 506 18.19 -12.37 4.53
C GLY A 506 18.73 -11.18 5.30
N SER A 507 20.06 -11.12 5.37
CA SER A 507 20.79 -9.97 5.92
C SER A 507 20.89 -8.87 4.87
N VAL A 508 20.88 -7.61 5.27
CA VAL A 508 21.14 -6.50 4.34
C VAL A 508 22.66 -6.35 4.16
N PRO A 509 23.15 -6.38 2.89
CA PRO A 509 24.55 -6.10 2.57
C PRO A 509 24.99 -4.68 2.99
N ALA A 510 26.28 -4.37 2.81
CA ALA A 510 26.78 -3.02 3.06
C ALA A 510 26.04 -1.99 2.19
N ILE A 511 25.54 -0.93 2.83
CA ILE A 511 24.87 0.17 2.15
C ILE A 511 25.91 1.25 1.86
N THR A 512 26.00 1.69 0.61
CA THR A 512 26.82 2.83 0.21
C THR A 512 25.96 3.81 -0.56
N VAL A 513 25.83 5.02 -0.03
CA VAL A 513 25.16 6.14 -0.68
C VAL A 513 26.23 7.12 -1.14
N ASN A 514 26.09 7.62 -2.38
CA ASN A 514 26.95 8.67 -2.91
C ASN A 514 26.09 9.87 -3.23
N ALA A 515 26.59 11.05 -2.88
CA ALA A 515 26.17 12.35 -3.36
C ALA A 515 25.99 12.38 -4.87
N THR A 516 25.08 13.24 -5.30
CA THR A 516 24.88 13.46 -6.74
C THR A 516 25.83 14.54 -7.22
N ASP A 517 26.72 14.20 -8.16
CA ASP A 517 27.66 15.13 -8.82
C ASP A 517 26.90 16.24 -9.58
N ASN A 518 26.48 17.26 -8.85
CA ASN A 518 25.57 18.32 -9.31
C ASN A 518 26.07 19.74 -8.94
N ASP A 519 27.27 19.83 -8.36
CA ASP A 519 27.89 21.04 -7.82
C ASP A 519 27.03 21.75 -6.76
N ALA A 520 26.38 21.02 -5.86
CA ALA A 520 25.57 21.60 -4.77
C ALA A 520 25.66 20.79 -3.47
N ALA A 521 25.36 21.47 -2.35
CA ALA A 521 25.28 20.84 -1.04
C ALA A 521 24.26 19.69 -1.01
N ASP A 522 24.67 18.54 -0.52
CA ASP A 522 23.84 17.37 -0.24
C ASP A 522 23.61 17.24 1.27
N ASN A 523 22.36 17.09 1.66
CA ASN A 523 21.98 16.90 3.06
C ASN A 523 21.42 15.49 3.22
N PHE A 524 22.09 14.65 4.00
CA PHE A 524 21.66 13.30 4.30
C PHE A 524 21.06 13.23 5.70
N LEU A 525 19.92 12.56 5.83
CA LEU A 525 19.32 12.23 7.12
C LEU A 525 19.29 10.71 7.30
N VAL A 526 19.84 10.24 8.41
CA VAL A 526 19.75 8.86 8.87
C VAL A 526 18.88 8.81 10.10
N ARG A 527 17.80 8.01 10.06
CA ARG A 527 16.87 7.89 11.19
C ARG A 527 16.30 6.49 11.33
N ARG A 528 15.68 6.25 12.48
CA ARG A 528 14.87 5.06 12.75
C ARG A 528 13.40 5.43 12.84
N VAL A 529 12.57 4.77 12.04
CA VAL A 529 11.11 4.84 12.16
C VAL A 529 10.60 3.46 12.52
N SER A 530 10.04 3.32 13.73
CA SER A 530 9.66 2.02 14.29
C SER A 530 10.87 1.05 14.32
N ASN A 531 10.84 -0.04 13.55
CA ASN A 531 11.93 -1.03 13.47
C ASN A 531 12.60 -0.99 12.10
N THR A 532 12.44 0.12 11.37
CA THR A 532 12.98 0.35 10.03
C THR A 532 13.99 1.49 10.10
N PHE A 533 15.19 1.21 9.60
CA PHE A 533 16.23 2.17 9.29
C PHE A 533 15.91 2.89 7.97
N GLN A 534 16.21 4.18 7.90
CA GLN A 534 16.08 4.99 6.70
C GLN A 534 17.31 5.86 6.48
N ILE A 535 17.77 5.95 5.23
CA ILE A 535 18.64 7.00 4.73
C ILE A 535 17.80 7.85 3.79
N LEU A 536 17.82 9.16 3.98
CA LEU A 536 17.07 10.12 3.20
C LEU A 536 17.98 11.24 2.69
N ASN A 537 17.60 11.83 1.56
CA ASN A 537 18.03 13.16 1.17
C ASN A 537 17.08 14.17 1.82
N ASP A 538 17.61 15.24 2.40
CA ASP A 538 16.90 16.31 3.12
C ASP A 538 17.10 17.65 2.40
N PRO A 539 16.32 17.96 1.35
CA PRO A 539 16.62 19.05 0.43
C PRO A 539 16.78 20.43 1.08
N ASP A 540 16.16 20.68 2.24
CA ASP A 540 16.28 21.96 2.95
C ASP A 540 17.21 21.92 4.18
N GLY A 541 17.71 20.73 4.55
CA GLY A 541 18.65 20.51 5.65
C GLY A 541 17.99 20.66 7.03
N THR A 542 16.66 20.63 7.10
CA THR A 542 15.88 20.69 8.33
C THR A 542 15.24 19.33 8.57
N PRO A 543 15.84 18.47 9.41
CA PRO A 543 15.35 17.11 9.61
C PRO A 543 13.89 17.06 10.09
N ASN A 544 13.15 16.06 9.61
CA ASN A 544 11.81 15.71 10.05
C ASN A 544 10.72 16.77 9.74
N ASN A 545 10.88 17.56 8.68
CA ASN A 545 9.90 18.54 8.22
C ASN A 545 8.91 17.95 7.17
N GLY A 546 9.24 16.80 6.58
CA GLY A 546 8.40 16.06 5.63
C GLY A 546 8.71 16.31 4.14
N ASP A 547 9.77 17.04 3.81
CA ASP A 547 10.30 17.16 2.44
C ASP A 547 11.38 16.12 2.10
N GLU A 548 11.77 15.30 3.08
CA GLU A 548 12.83 14.31 2.92
C GLU A 548 12.45 13.20 1.93
N ILE A 549 13.41 12.81 1.10
CA ILE A 549 13.25 11.79 0.06
C ILE A 549 14.02 10.55 0.49
N VAL A 550 13.35 9.40 0.59
CA VAL A 550 13.99 8.14 0.96
C VAL A 550 14.94 7.67 -0.14
N LEU A 551 16.18 7.35 0.25
CA LEU A 551 17.22 6.78 -0.61
C LEU A 551 17.40 5.28 -0.37
N SER A 552 17.25 4.85 0.88
CA SER A 552 17.39 3.44 1.26
C SER A 552 16.64 3.16 2.56
N THR A 553 16.10 1.95 2.68
CA THR A 553 15.41 1.49 3.89
C THR A 553 15.82 0.06 4.21
N ALA A 554 15.72 -0.33 5.48
CA ALA A 554 15.92 -1.72 5.89
C ALA A 554 15.31 -1.99 7.26
N PRO A 555 14.77 -3.19 7.53
CA PRO A 555 14.52 -3.63 8.90
C PRO A 555 15.82 -3.60 9.73
N ILE A 556 15.78 -2.96 10.90
CA ILE A 556 16.96 -2.72 11.75
C ILE A 556 17.73 -4.01 12.11
N ASP A 557 16.99 -5.10 12.37
CA ASP A 557 17.56 -6.41 12.69
C ASP A 557 18.20 -7.13 11.49
N ALA A 558 17.90 -6.69 10.27
CA ALA A 558 18.50 -7.24 9.06
C ALA A 558 19.83 -6.56 8.74
N LEU A 559 20.10 -5.37 9.30
CA LEU A 559 21.38 -4.69 9.15
C LEU A 559 22.49 -5.46 9.88
N THR A 560 23.52 -5.85 9.14
CA THR A 560 24.67 -6.60 9.68
C THR A 560 26.01 -6.12 9.15
N SER A 561 26.01 -5.10 8.27
CA SER A 561 27.17 -4.59 7.58
C SER A 561 27.30 -3.08 7.77
N PRO A 562 28.51 -2.50 7.70
CA PRO A 562 28.71 -1.06 7.80
C PRO A 562 27.93 -0.28 6.74
N ILE A 563 27.61 0.97 7.08
CA ILE A 563 26.95 1.93 6.20
C ILE A 563 27.97 3.03 5.86
N VAL A 564 28.00 3.45 4.60
CA VAL A 564 28.89 4.50 4.10
C VAL A 564 28.06 5.55 3.35
N ILE A 565 28.25 6.82 3.69
CA ILE A 565 27.72 7.96 2.92
C ILE A 565 28.90 8.80 2.44
N ASN A 566 28.94 9.08 1.15
CA ASN A 566 29.95 9.92 0.52
C ASN A 566 29.28 11.21 0.04
N GLY A 567 29.76 12.34 0.53
CA GLY A 567 29.46 13.69 0.07
C GLY A 567 30.09 14.02 -1.28
N GLU A 568 29.73 15.17 -1.84
CA GLU A 568 30.27 15.72 -3.07
C GLU A 568 31.60 16.47 -2.78
N ASP A 569 32.55 16.36 -3.69
CA ASP A 569 33.80 17.12 -3.58
C ASP A 569 33.54 18.64 -3.69
N ASP A 570 34.25 19.44 -2.88
CA ASP A 570 34.19 20.91 -2.90
C ASP A 570 32.81 21.54 -2.54
N GLN A 571 31.86 20.79 -1.97
CA GLN A 571 30.54 21.27 -1.53
C GLN A 571 30.40 21.32 0.00
N ASN A 572 29.26 21.81 0.50
CA ASN A 572 29.01 21.92 1.94
C ASN A 572 27.89 20.95 2.34
N ASP A 573 28.24 19.70 2.60
CA ASP A 573 27.28 18.65 2.87
C ASP A 573 26.90 18.59 4.35
N VAL A 574 25.71 18.08 4.65
CA VAL A 574 25.23 17.89 6.02
C VAL A 574 24.87 16.44 6.23
N PHE A 575 25.52 15.77 7.17
CA PHE A 575 25.20 14.41 7.58
C PHE A 575 24.48 14.46 8.92
N SER A 576 23.16 14.28 8.90
CA SER A 576 22.33 14.23 10.11
C SER A 576 22.06 12.79 10.53
N ILE A 577 22.31 12.46 11.78
CA ILE A 577 21.99 11.16 12.38
C ILE A 577 21.05 11.39 13.55
N ASP A 578 19.80 10.94 13.41
CA ASP A 578 18.72 11.17 14.35
C ASP A 578 18.47 9.92 15.21
N PHE A 579 18.79 10.05 16.50
CA PHE A 579 18.56 9.04 17.53
C PHE A 579 17.20 9.20 18.24
N SER A 580 16.33 10.12 17.82
CA SER A 580 15.01 10.35 18.42
C SER A 580 14.09 9.13 18.36
N GLY A 581 14.18 8.35 17.28
CA GLY A 581 13.55 7.05 17.14
C GLY A 581 14.27 5.91 17.90
N GLY A 582 15.40 6.21 18.55
CA GLY A 582 16.45 5.33 19.11
C GLY A 582 17.51 4.93 18.07
N ASP A 583 18.49 4.11 18.45
CA ASP A 583 19.67 3.82 17.61
C ASP A 583 19.30 3.34 16.19
N PRO A 584 19.57 4.15 15.15
CA PRO A 584 19.23 3.81 13.76
C PRO A 584 20.22 2.86 13.11
N ILE A 585 21.42 2.69 13.65
CA ILE A 585 22.45 1.85 13.01
C ILE A 585 22.70 0.53 13.73
N ASN A 586 21.97 0.25 14.81
CA ASN A 586 21.98 -1.05 15.52
C ASN A 586 23.39 -1.45 16.03
N GLY A 587 24.12 -0.49 16.60
CA GLY A 587 25.50 -0.69 17.08
C GLY A 587 26.51 -1.04 15.99
N LEU A 588 26.21 -0.72 14.72
CA LEU A 588 27.13 -0.91 13.60
C LEU A 588 28.08 0.30 13.47
N THR A 589 29.05 0.16 12.57
CA THR A 589 29.89 1.28 12.14
C THR A 589 29.24 2.05 11.01
N PHE A 590 29.21 3.36 11.14
CA PHE A 590 28.76 4.32 10.14
C PHE A 590 29.97 5.14 9.68
N THR A 591 30.12 5.36 8.38
CA THR A 591 31.19 6.18 7.81
C THR A 591 30.59 7.30 6.99
N VAL A 592 30.98 8.54 7.27
CA VAL A 592 30.66 9.72 6.46
C VAL A 592 31.93 10.31 5.87
N ASN A 593 31.93 10.60 4.58
CA ASN A 593 33.07 11.21 3.91
C ASN A 593 32.59 12.52 3.29
N GLY A 594 33.01 13.69 3.79
CA GLY A 594 32.68 15.00 3.24
C GLY A 594 33.40 15.35 1.92
N GLY A 595 33.97 14.36 1.23
CA GLY A 595 34.76 14.62 0.02
C GLY A 595 36.10 15.29 0.32
N ASN A 596 36.50 16.24 -0.52
CA ASN A 596 37.75 16.97 -0.38
C ASN A 596 37.64 18.18 0.56
N THR A 597 38.77 18.68 1.06
CA THR A 597 38.84 19.69 2.13
C THR A 597 38.50 21.13 1.70
N ALA A 598 37.89 21.35 0.54
CA ALA A 598 37.50 22.70 0.10
C ALA A 598 36.07 23.07 0.49
N GLY A 599 35.27 22.04 0.82
CA GLY A 599 33.93 22.12 1.39
C GLY A 599 33.88 22.61 2.83
N SER A 600 32.67 22.69 3.39
CA SER A 600 32.42 22.90 4.82
C SER A 600 31.32 21.95 5.25
N ASP A 601 31.69 20.67 5.31
CA ASP A 601 30.80 19.56 5.56
C ASP A 601 30.55 19.39 7.05
N SER A 602 29.34 19.01 7.46
CA SER A 602 29.00 18.93 8.88
C SER A 602 28.40 17.59 9.28
N LEU A 603 28.68 17.15 10.50
CA LEU A 603 27.99 16.03 11.13
C LEU A 603 27.09 16.55 12.24
N VAL A 604 25.80 16.31 12.09
CA VAL A 604 24.78 16.63 13.08
C VAL A 604 24.30 15.33 13.72
N ILE A 605 24.39 15.25 15.04
CA ILE A 605 23.87 14.13 15.82
C ILE A 605 22.74 14.68 16.68
N THR A 606 21.53 14.22 16.40
CA THR A 606 20.36 14.58 17.19
C THR A 606 20.06 13.49 18.20
N GLY A 607 20.10 13.82 19.48
CA GLY A 607 19.82 12.93 20.59
C GLY A 607 18.34 12.57 20.69
N GLY A 608 18.07 11.30 21.00
CA GLY A 608 16.73 10.85 21.39
C GLY A 608 16.43 10.94 22.87
N GLY A 609 15.19 10.60 23.24
CA GLY A 609 14.69 10.69 24.63
C GLY A 609 15.41 9.81 25.68
N THR A 610 16.51 9.14 25.32
CA THR A 610 17.38 8.34 26.21
C THR A 610 18.82 8.83 26.11
N SER A 611 19.40 9.21 27.24
CA SER A 611 20.80 9.64 27.33
C SER A 611 21.78 8.51 27.01
N PHE A 612 22.83 8.80 26.26
CA PHE A 612 23.98 7.92 26.10
C PHE A 612 24.66 7.71 27.46
N THR A 613 25.32 6.57 27.65
CA THR A 613 26.20 6.35 28.81
C THR A 613 27.53 7.07 28.60
N THR A 614 28.11 6.98 27.41
CA THR A 614 29.35 7.67 27.06
C THR A 614 29.28 8.20 25.64
N GLN A 615 29.79 9.41 25.42
CA GLN A 615 30.15 9.91 24.10
C GLN A 615 31.64 10.22 24.06
N THR A 616 32.36 9.60 23.13
CA THR A 616 33.81 9.77 22.98
C THR A 616 34.10 10.36 21.61
N TYR A 617 34.83 11.47 21.59
CA TYR A 617 35.32 12.12 20.38
C TYR A 617 36.80 11.86 20.26
N ASP A 618 37.18 11.11 19.22
CA ASP A 618 38.55 10.76 18.89
C ASP A 618 38.99 11.56 17.66
N PHE A 619 39.59 12.72 17.91
CA PHE A 619 40.07 13.61 16.85
C PHE A 619 41.40 13.09 16.26
N ILE A 620 41.52 13.06 14.93
CA ILE A 620 42.75 12.60 14.24
C ILE A 620 43.50 13.78 13.63
N ASN A 621 42.81 14.66 12.92
CA ASN A 621 43.35 15.91 12.38
C ASN A 621 42.22 16.94 12.29
N ALA A 622 42.40 18.03 11.54
CA ALA A 622 41.44 19.14 11.48
C ALA A 622 40.12 18.79 10.79
N ASN A 623 40.08 17.68 10.06
CA ASN A 623 38.98 17.26 9.21
C ASN A 623 38.54 15.79 9.42
N ASP A 624 39.28 14.98 10.20
CA ASP A 624 39.04 13.53 10.33
C ASP A 624 39.03 13.08 11.80
N GLY A 625 38.23 12.05 12.08
CA GLY A 625 38.14 11.46 13.40
C GLY A 625 37.02 10.43 13.53
N SER A 626 36.59 10.20 14.77
CA SER A 626 35.42 9.38 15.05
C SER A 626 34.65 9.83 16.28
N VAL A 627 33.34 9.62 16.26
CA VAL A 627 32.46 9.73 17.43
C VAL A 627 31.96 8.35 17.81
N THR A 628 32.21 7.93 19.06
CA THR A 628 31.66 6.68 19.62
C THR A 628 30.56 7.02 20.63
N LEU A 629 29.34 6.53 20.38
CA LEU A 629 28.16 6.71 21.22
C LEU A 629 27.76 5.37 21.82
N ASN A 630 27.77 5.25 23.15
CA ASN A 630 27.31 4.05 23.85
C ASN A 630 25.95 4.30 24.47
N ASP A 631 24.93 3.50 24.13
CA ASP A 631 23.55 3.64 24.66
C ASP A 631 23.25 2.71 25.85
N GLY A 632 24.27 2.04 26.38
CA GLY A 632 24.18 1.04 27.44
C GLY A 632 23.99 -0.38 26.93
N SER A 633 23.75 -0.57 25.63
CA SER A 633 23.62 -1.87 24.98
C SER A 633 24.77 -2.17 24.01
N SER A 634 25.12 -1.21 23.15
CA SER A 634 26.18 -1.33 22.15
C SER A 634 26.86 0.00 21.86
N ASP A 635 28.03 -0.07 21.22
CA ASP A 635 28.75 1.08 20.71
C ASP A 635 28.35 1.35 19.26
N THR A 636 27.83 2.55 19.01
CA THR A 636 27.66 3.11 17.68
C THR A 636 28.89 3.95 17.35
N VAL A 637 29.61 3.58 16.29
CA VAL A 637 30.85 4.26 15.88
C VAL A 637 30.62 4.99 14.57
N ILE A 638 30.76 6.31 14.59
CA ILE A 638 30.70 7.19 13.43
C ILE A 638 32.13 7.59 13.07
N ASN A 639 32.68 7.00 12.01
CA ASN A 639 33.94 7.46 11.43
C ASN A 639 33.64 8.59 10.45
N TYR A 640 34.48 9.60 10.45
CA TYR A 640 34.32 10.70 9.51
C TYR A 640 35.65 11.17 8.93
N THR A 641 35.58 11.68 7.69
CA THR A 641 36.70 12.34 7.01
C THR A 641 36.21 13.57 6.26
N GLY A 642 37.01 14.63 6.23
CA GLY A 642 36.65 15.88 5.54
C GLY A 642 35.47 16.62 6.17
N LEU A 643 35.30 16.61 7.49
CA LEU A 643 34.21 17.34 8.17
C LEU A 643 34.67 18.57 8.91
N GLU A 644 33.95 19.67 8.77
CA GLU A 644 34.08 20.90 9.56
C GLU A 644 32.71 21.66 9.64
N PRO A 645 31.86 21.57 10.72
CA PRO A 645 32.08 21.06 12.09
C PRO A 645 31.21 19.83 12.51
N ILE A 646 31.32 19.42 13.79
CA ILE A 646 30.43 18.45 14.45
C ILE A 646 29.49 19.17 15.43
N ASP A 647 28.19 18.87 15.34
CA ASP A 647 27.16 19.31 16.30
C ASP A 647 26.43 18.11 16.89
N ASN A 648 26.55 17.88 18.20
CA ASN A 648 25.91 16.76 18.89
C ASN A 648 25.08 17.26 20.07
N ASP A 649 23.76 17.35 19.90
CA ASP A 649 22.85 17.73 20.99
C ASP A 649 22.46 16.53 21.89
N GLY A 650 22.96 15.34 21.58
CA GLY A 650 22.74 14.13 22.35
C GLY A 650 23.35 14.21 23.74
N THR A 651 22.53 13.99 24.76
CA THR A 651 22.97 13.98 26.17
C THR A 651 23.72 12.68 26.49
N ALA A 652 24.82 12.76 27.24
CA ALA A 652 25.52 11.61 27.80
C ALA A 652 25.73 11.70 29.32
N VAL A 653 25.97 10.55 29.95
CA VAL A 653 26.47 10.52 31.33
C VAL A 653 27.91 11.03 31.37
N ASP A 654 28.79 10.51 30.51
CA ASP A 654 30.17 10.95 30.40
C ASP A 654 30.51 11.40 28.97
N SER A 655 31.19 12.54 28.85
CA SER A 655 31.74 13.04 27.59
C SER A 655 33.27 13.03 27.65
N ILE A 656 33.90 12.41 26.65
CA ILE A 656 35.36 12.28 26.55
C ILE A 656 35.83 12.91 25.25
N LEU A 657 36.72 13.89 25.35
CA LEU A 657 37.33 14.60 24.22
C LEU A 657 38.82 14.22 24.15
N ASN A 658 39.22 13.48 23.12
CA ASN A 658 40.59 13.06 22.90
C ASN A 658 41.22 13.91 21.79
N LEU A 659 42.05 14.89 22.18
CA LEU A 659 42.72 15.76 21.21
C LEU A 659 43.73 14.97 20.36
N PRO A 660 44.02 15.43 19.13
CA PRO A 660 44.93 14.73 18.24
C PRO A 660 46.32 14.54 18.84
N VAL A 661 46.87 13.34 18.70
CA VAL A 661 48.19 12.98 19.24
C VAL A 661 49.32 13.39 18.30
N GLY A 662 50.43 13.89 18.85
CA GLY A 662 51.65 14.18 18.07
C GLY A 662 51.62 15.49 17.27
N VAL A 663 50.58 16.31 17.45
CA VAL A 663 50.48 17.69 16.93
C VAL A 663 50.43 18.68 18.10
N ASP A 664 50.62 19.97 17.80
CA ASP A 664 50.58 21.06 18.79
C ASP A 664 49.19 21.72 18.78
N ASN A 665 48.35 21.39 19.77
CA ASN A 665 46.98 21.92 19.91
C ASN A 665 46.99 23.20 20.78
N SER A 666 47.73 24.23 20.37
CA SER A 666 47.99 25.43 21.20
C SER A 666 46.88 26.50 21.20
N ASP A 667 45.88 26.38 20.31
CA ASP A 667 44.75 27.29 20.20
C ASP A 667 43.43 26.68 20.68
N THR A 668 43.49 25.57 21.43
CA THR A 668 42.30 24.87 21.93
C THR A 668 41.53 25.74 22.92
N VAL A 669 40.23 25.94 22.67
CA VAL A 669 39.32 26.65 23.57
C VAL A 669 38.12 25.78 23.91
N LEU A 670 37.87 25.56 25.20
CA LEU A 670 36.63 24.99 25.73
C LEU A 670 35.79 26.11 26.35
N GLN A 671 34.54 26.23 25.91
CA GLN A 671 33.66 27.32 26.31
C GLN A 671 32.19 26.93 26.26
N ASP A 672 31.33 27.81 26.79
CA ASP A 672 29.89 27.70 26.57
C ASP A 672 29.56 27.86 25.09
N SER A 673 28.68 27.02 24.56
CA SER A 673 28.15 27.20 23.21
C SER A 673 27.12 28.33 23.20
N ALA A 674 26.79 28.84 22.01
CA ALA A 674 25.60 29.67 21.83
C ALA A 674 24.29 28.88 22.00
N ALA A 675 24.35 27.55 21.86
CA ALA A 675 23.23 26.64 22.11
C ALA A 675 23.07 26.36 23.61
N ALA A 676 21.85 26.54 24.12
CA ALA A 676 21.56 26.35 25.54
C ALA A 676 21.80 24.89 25.98
N GLY A 677 22.53 24.70 27.08
CA GLY A 677 22.82 23.37 27.63
C GLY A 677 23.96 22.62 26.92
N SER A 678 24.70 23.29 26.03
CA SER A 678 25.81 22.71 25.27
C SER A 678 27.11 23.46 25.51
N LEU A 679 28.22 22.74 25.40
CA LEU A 679 29.57 23.29 25.35
C LEU A 679 30.11 23.22 23.92
N GLU A 680 31.13 24.02 23.66
CA GLU A 680 31.87 24.01 22.41
C GLU A 680 33.37 23.86 22.70
N ILE A 681 34.03 22.95 22.00
CA ILE A 681 35.49 22.87 21.92
C ILE A 681 35.95 23.24 20.51
N THR A 682 36.90 24.17 20.41
CA THR A 682 37.42 24.68 19.13
C THR A 682 38.94 24.64 19.08
N GLY A 683 39.49 24.48 17.88
CA GLY A 683 40.93 24.47 17.61
C GLY A 683 41.21 24.40 16.11
N SER A 684 42.45 24.64 15.68
CA SER A 684 42.82 24.56 14.24
C SER A 684 43.33 23.19 13.79
N THR A 685 43.46 22.25 14.71
CA THR A 685 44.05 20.92 14.50
C THR A 685 43.06 19.77 14.60
N PHE A 686 41.81 20.07 14.97
CA PHE A 686 40.68 19.14 15.07
C PHE A 686 39.36 19.84 14.73
N GLU A 687 38.31 19.06 14.52
CA GLU A 687 37.00 19.61 14.16
C GLU A 687 36.37 20.33 15.35
N ASN A 688 35.95 21.58 15.11
CA ASN A 688 35.13 22.29 16.08
C ASN A 688 33.90 21.43 16.41
N THR A 689 33.68 21.20 17.70
CA THR A 689 32.66 20.27 18.17
C THR A 689 31.78 20.96 19.21
N THR A 690 30.49 21.08 18.90
CA THR A 690 29.46 21.42 19.89
C THR A 690 28.88 20.13 20.45
N PHE A 691 28.69 20.06 21.77
CA PHE A 691 28.17 18.88 22.43
C PHE A 691 27.34 19.22 23.68
N ALA A 692 26.31 18.42 23.96
CA ALA A 692 25.51 18.59 25.17
C ALA A 692 26.35 18.41 26.46
N ILE A 693 26.00 19.14 27.51
CA ILE A 693 26.66 19.01 28.81
C ILE A 693 26.42 17.60 29.40
N PRO A 694 27.49 16.86 29.77
CA PRO A 694 27.33 15.54 30.38
C PRO A 694 26.74 15.64 31.78
N THR A 695 26.10 14.57 32.26
CA THR A 695 25.47 14.56 33.60
C THR A 695 26.39 14.07 34.71
N ASN A 696 27.57 13.51 34.42
CA ASN A 696 28.51 13.00 35.41
C ASN A 696 29.93 13.51 35.20
N SER A 697 30.50 13.41 33.99
CA SER A 697 31.85 13.93 33.76
C SER A 697 32.11 14.43 32.34
N LEU A 698 32.89 15.50 32.25
CA LEU A 698 33.59 15.93 31.05
C LEU A 698 35.09 15.69 31.22
N THR A 699 35.67 14.89 30.34
CA THR A 699 37.12 14.64 30.29
C THR A 699 37.72 15.21 29.02
N VAL A 700 38.77 16.03 29.14
CA VAL A 700 39.58 16.51 28.01
C VAL A 700 40.99 15.95 28.12
N ASN A 701 41.37 15.12 27.15
CA ASN A 701 42.69 14.52 27.06
C ASN A 701 43.52 15.28 26.02
N LEU A 702 44.54 16.01 26.47
CA LEU A 702 45.35 16.88 25.62
C LEU A 702 46.36 16.09 24.76
N GLY A 703 46.68 14.85 25.13
CA GLY A 703 47.57 13.98 24.38
C GLY A 703 48.99 13.90 24.97
N ASN A 704 50.02 13.75 24.14
CA ASN A 704 51.43 13.62 24.60
C ASN A 704 52.35 14.72 24.07
N SER A 705 51.83 15.64 23.26
CA SER A 705 52.53 16.84 22.81
C SER A 705 52.41 17.93 23.87
N GLY A 706 53.16 19.04 23.76
CA GLY A 706 52.86 20.20 24.59
C GLY A 706 51.69 20.98 24.02
N ASN A 707 50.53 20.92 24.67
CA ASN A 707 49.30 21.54 24.20
C ASN A 707 48.87 22.70 25.10
N THR A 708 47.94 23.54 24.63
CA THR A 708 47.33 24.57 25.46
C THR A 708 45.81 24.49 25.38
N LEU A 709 45.15 24.35 26.53
CA LEU A 709 43.69 24.46 26.66
C LEU A 709 43.33 25.76 27.37
N THR A 710 42.58 26.62 26.69
CA THR A 710 41.91 27.76 27.31
C THR A 710 40.50 27.37 27.72
N VAL A 711 40.17 27.51 29.01
CA VAL A 711 38.82 27.30 29.52
C VAL A 711 38.17 28.65 29.77
N ASN A 712 37.08 28.91 29.07
CA ASN A 712 36.26 30.10 29.24
C ASN A 712 35.01 29.81 30.08
N THR A 713 34.24 30.85 30.35
CA THR A 713 33.02 30.81 31.16
C THR A 713 31.98 29.87 30.54
N PHE A 714 31.38 29.03 31.38
CA PHE A 714 30.22 28.17 31.08
C PHE A 714 28.91 28.95 31.31
N GLY A 715 28.81 30.13 30.66
CA GLY A 715 28.07 31.32 31.09
C GLY A 715 26.55 31.28 31.16
N ASP A 716 25.88 30.27 30.62
CA ASP A 716 24.42 30.14 30.65
C ASP A 716 23.92 28.74 31.03
N SER A 717 24.81 27.79 31.34
CA SER A 717 24.52 26.39 31.04
C SER A 717 24.16 25.47 32.20
N GLY A 718 24.26 25.92 33.45
CA GLY A 718 24.01 25.03 34.58
C GLY A 718 24.93 23.80 34.57
N PHE A 719 26.17 23.96 34.08
CA PHE A 719 27.18 22.89 34.07
C PHE A 719 27.29 22.27 35.47
N ASP A 720 26.88 21.00 35.58
CA ASP A 720 26.76 20.24 36.82
C ASP A 720 27.36 18.85 36.63
N ALA A 721 28.63 18.81 36.23
CA ALA A 721 29.40 17.59 36.05
C ALA A 721 30.85 17.76 36.53
N ASN A 722 31.53 16.66 36.77
CA ASN A 722 32.97 16.68 37.06
C ASN A 722 33.74 17.14 35.82
N LEU A 723 34.79 17.95 36.02
CA LEU A 723 35.68 18.37 34.94
C LEU A 723 37.08 17.79 35.15
N ALA A 724 37.52 16.94 34.22
CA ALA A 724 38.86 16.37 34.21
C ALA A 724 39.63 16.85 32.98
N ILE A 725 40.83 17.41 33.18
CA ILE A 725 41.75 17.81 32.11
C ILE A 725 43.08 17.09 32.31
N THR A 726 43.55 16.38 31.28
CA THR A 726 44.78 15.57 31.35
C THR A 726 45.81 15.99 30.29
N GLY A 727 46.95 16.53 30.74
CA GLY A 727 48.06 16.97 29.87
C GLY A 727 48.88 15.84 29.26
N GLY A 728 48.94 14.67 29.90
CA GLY A 728 49.80 13.56 29.46
C GLY A 728 51.28 13.85 29.69
N ALA A 729 52.16 13.41 28.79
CA ALA A 729 53.62 13.49 28.96
C ALA A 729 54.26 14.75 28.36
N GLY A 730 53.46 15.63 27.75
CA GLY A 730 53.90 16.84 27.10
C GLY A 730 54.30 17.95 28.08
N SER A 731 54.47 19.15 27.54
CA SER A 731 54.52 20.37 28.35
C SER A 731 53.21 21.10 28.13
N ASP A 732 52.22 20.78 28.94
CA ASP A 732 50.85 21.20 28.73
C ASP A 732 50.50 22.43 29.57
N ALA A 733 49.64 23.27 29.01
CA ALA A 733 49.16 24.49 29.65
C ALA A 733 47.64 24.49 29.71
N VAL A 734 47.08 24.83 30.88
CA VAL A 734 45.65 25.03 31.09
C VAL A 734 45.43 26.44 31.62
N SER A 735 44.67 27.24 30.88
CA SER A 735 44.41 28.64 31.21
C SER A 735 42.92 28.86 31.46
N PHE A 736 42.54 29.11 32.71
CA PHE A 736 41.20 29.58 33.08
C PHE A 736 41.10 31.08 32.79
N ALA A 737 40.75 31.42 31.56
CA ALA A 737 40.84 32.79 31.02
C ALA A 737 39.69 33.70 31.47
N THR A 738 38.59 33.13 31.93
CA THR A 738 37.44 33.83 32.50
C THR A 738 36.91 33.07 33.72
N ALA A 739 35.84 33.55 34.35
CA ALA A 739 35.30 32.88 35.54
C ALA A 739 34.69 31.53 35.13
N VAL A 740 35.05 30.46 35.83
CA VAL A 740 34.57 29.10 35.56
C VAL A 740 33.88 28.57 36.80
N ASN A 741 32.66 28.07 36.64
CA ASN A 741 31.87 27.52 37.73
C ASN A 741 31.40 26.11 37.36
N ILE A 742 31.84 25.12 38.13
CA ILE A 742 31.43 23.72 37.99
C ILE A 742 30.57 23.23 39.17
N GLY A 743 30.11 24.15 40.03
CA GLY A 743 29.16 23.85 41.11
C GLY A 743 29.74 22.98 42.22
N ALA A 744 29.04 21.89 42.57
CA ALA A 744 29.40 20.96 43.64
C ALA A 744 30.29 19.80 43.18
N ASN A 745 30.77 19.85 41.95
CA ASN A 745 31.50 18.77 41.30
C ASN A 745 33.01 18.88 41.47
N ASP A 746 33.70 17.80 41.16
CA ASP A 746 35.15 17.70 41.25
C ASP A 746 35.83 18.33 40.03
N LEU A 747 36.91 19.07 40.28
CA LEU A 747 37.84 19.58 39.27
C LEU A 747 39.14 18.79 39.38
N SER A 748 39.63 18.22 38.27
CA SER A 748 40.95 17.59 38.22
C SER A 748 41.73 18.14 37.03
N VAL A 749 42.90 18.74 37.30
CA VAL A 749 43.76 19.30 36.25
C VAL A 749 45.17 18.75 36.39
N THR A 750 45.66 18.12 35.33
CA THR A 750 47.06 17.71 35.18
C THR A 750 47.69 18.48 34.04
N ALA A 751 48.63 19.38 34.33
CA ALA A 751 49.34 20.19 33.34
C ALA A 751 50.55 20.89 33.98
N GLU A 752 51.64 21.07 33.24
CA GLU A 752 52.86 21.73 33.71
C GLU A 752 52.68 23.23 33.97
N SER A 753 51.70 23.87 33.32
CA SER A 753 51.37 25.27 33.52
C SER A 753 49.87 25.47 33.72
N ILE A 754 49.45 25.89 34.92
CA ILE A 754 48.06 26.24 35.20
C ILE A 754 47.97 27.73 35.52
N THR A 755 47.19 28.47 34.73
CA THR A 755 47.00 29.91 34.90
C THR A 755 45.55 30.26 35.13
N GLN A 756 45.33 31.38 35.82
CA GLN A 756 44.02 31.88 36.20
C GLN A 756 43.92 33.39 35.97
N ALA A 757 42.87 33.83 35.29
CA ALA A 757 42.53 35.24 35.13
C ALA A 757 41.34 35.70 36.02
N ALA A 758 40.45 34.79 36.39
CA ALA A 758 39.29 35.05 37.26
C ALA A 758 38.97 33.82 38.13
N ALA A 759 38.11 33.98 39.14
CA ALA A 759 37.77 32.93 40.10
C ALA A 759 37.27 31.63 39.44
N ILE A 760 37.69 30.50 40.01
CA ILE A 760 37.19 29.16 39.69
C ILE A 760 36.34 28.70 40.87
N THR A 761 35.11 28.25 40.62
CA THR A 761 34.20 27.68 41.63
C THR A 761 34.07 26.18 41.38
N ALA A 762 34.51 25.38 42.35
CA ALA A 762 34.42 23.92 42.37
C ALA A 762 34.30 23.46 43.83
N THR A 763 33.08 23.53 44.39
CA THR A 763 32.82 23.26 45.82
C THR A 763 32.90 21.76 46.18
N GLY A 764 33.17 20.90 45.19
CA GLY A 764 33.69 19.54 45.40
C GLY A 764 35.20 19.53 45.66
N THR A 765 35.89 18.50 45.17
CA THR A 765 37.35 18.34 45.29
C THR A 765 38.05 18.98 44.10
N ALA A 766 38.95 19.93 44.33
CA ALA A 766 39.83 20.52 43.32
C ALA A 766 41.24 19.90 43.42
N THR A 767 41.61 19.09 42.43
CA THR A 767 42.89 18.37 42.36
C THR A 767 43.78 18.99 41.28
N PHE A 768 45.00 19.36 41.65
CA PHE A 768 46.00 19.93 40.73
C PHE A 768 47.29 19.12 40.74
N THR A 769 47.79 18.82 39.54
CA THR A 769 49.06 18.10 39.33
C THR A 769 49.90 18.82 38.29
N LEU A 770 50.95 19.53 38.74
CA LEU A 770 51.85 20.28 37.87
C LEU A 770 53.25 19.66 37.77
N GLY A 771 53.61 18.82 38.74
CA GLY A 771 54.96 18.29 38.90
C GLY A 771 55.86 19.22 39.73
N ALA A 772 56.88 18.64 40.36
CA ALA A 772 57.71 19.30 41.38
C ALA A 772 58.61 20.45 40.85
N ALA A 773 58.57 20.76 39.56
CA ALA A 773 59.32 21.86 38.95
C ALA A 773 58.45 23.08 38.63
N ASN A 774 57.13 22.97 38.81
CA ASN A 774 56.16 23.93 38.30
C ASN A 774 55.31 24.49 39.43
N SER A 775 55.17 25.80 39.48
CA SER A 775 54.44 26.51 40.54
C SER A 775 52.99 26.77 40.16
N LEU A 776 52.09 26.71 41.15
CA LEU A 776 50.67 27.02 41.01
C LEU A 776 50.35 28.37 41.66
N THR A 777 49.72 29.28 40.92
CA THR A 777 49.23 30.55 41.47
C THR A 777 47.76 30.75 41.10
N LEU A 778 46.88 30.60 42.09
CA LEU A 778 45.44 30.82 42.02
C LEU A 778 45.07 32.02 42.90
N ALA A 779 45.46 33.22 42.47
CA ALA A 779 45.39 34.45 43.25
C ALA A 779 44.02 35.15 43.25
N SER A 780 43.08 34.69 42.41
CA SER A 780 41.68 35.16 42.47
C SER A 780 40.97 34.55 43.68
N ALA A 781 39.84 35.12 44.11
CA ALA A 781 39.02 34.51 45.16
C ALA A 781 38.25 33.31 44.59
N ASN A 782 38.88 32.13 44.56
CA ASN A 782 38.29 30.86 44.14
C ASN A 782 37.18 30.40 45.07
N ASP A 783 36.46 29.33 44.79
CA ASP A 783 35.55 28.75 45.78
C ASP A 783 35.62 27.23 45.67
N PHE A 784 36.58 26.66 46.41
CA PHE A 784 36.88 25.23 46.42
C PHE A 784 36.32 24.56 47.67
N GLY A 785 35.88 23.30 47.57
CA GLY A 785 35.52 22.50 48.74
C GLY A 785 36.75 21.96 49.46
N THR A 786 37.40 20.97 48.85
CA THR A 786 38.69 20.45 49.30
C THR A 786 39.72 20.61 48.18
N VAL A 787 40.90 21.15 48.50
CA VAL A 787 42.01 21.28 47.56
C VAL A 787 43.02 20.16 47.77
N ILE A 788 43.41 19.50 46.69
CA ILE A 788 44.47 18.48 46.64
C ILE A 788 45.56 18.94 45.67
N ILE A 789 46.78 19.11 46.18
CA ILE A 789 47.96 19.32 45.35
C ILE A 789 48.75 18.02 45.27
N THR A 790 48.63 17.29 44.17
CA THR A 790 49.37 16.02 44.01
C THR A 790 50.87 16.28 43.89
N SER A 791 51.26 17.31 43.14
CA SER A 791 52.64 17.77 43.00
C SER A 791 52.69 19.16 42.38
N ALA A 792 53.39 20.09 43.05
CA ALA A 792 53.75 21.41 42.56
C ALA A 792 55.01 21.91 43.29
N ASP A 793 55.71 22.91 42.74
CA ASP A 793 56.82 23.61 43.40
C ASP A 793 56.30 24.62 44.42
N ASP A 794 56.20 25.91 44.09
CA ASP A 794 55.50 26.88 44.95
C ASP A 794 53.98 26.84 44.69
N VAL A 795 53.17 26.99 45.73
CA VAL A 795 51.70 27.07 45.64
C VAL A 795 51.21 28.34 46.34
N SER A 796 50.44 29.15 45.62
CA SER A 796 49.73 30.31 46.17
C SER A 796 48.24 30.19 45.82
N ILE A 797 47.38 30.10 46.84
CA ILE A 797 45.93 29.92 46.66
C ILE A 797 45.17 30.93 47.52
N THR A 798 44.23 31.62 46.89
CA THR A 798 43.22 32.43 47.56
C THR A 798 41.84 31.82 47.32
N ASP A 799 41.09 31.60 48.39
CA ASP A 799 39.73 31.06 48.35
C ASP A 799 38.72 32.05 48.94
N ALA A 800 37.54 32.11 48.36
CA ALA A 800 36.42 32.97 48.70
C ALA A 800 35.76 32.47 49.99
N SER A 801 35.67 31.14 50.14
CA SER A 801 35.10 30.47 51.28
C SER A 801 36.17 29.73 52.08
N GLY A 802 35.73 28.78 52.92
CA GLY A 802 36.63 28.05 53.78
C GLY A 802 37.54 27.16 52.94
N LEU A 803 38.83 27.19 53.21
CA LEU A 803 39.82 26.44 52.44
C LEU A 803 40.25 25.20 53.21
N ASP A 804 39.88 24.02 52.72
CA ASP A 804 40.33 22.74 53.27
C ASP A 804 41.39 22.10 52.37
N PHE A 805 42.54 21.69 52.93
CA PHE A 805 43.52 20.88 52.21
C PHE A 805 43.33 19.39 52.48
N GLY A 806 43.17 18.62 51.41
CA GLY A 806 43.32 17.17 51.43
C GLY A 806 44.79 16.74 51.38
N ALA A 807 45.04 15.47 51.04
CA ALA A 807 46.40 14.92 51.02
C ALA A 807 47.24 15.61 49.92
N SER A 808 48.14 16.51 50.32
CA SER A 808 48.82 17.44 49.40
C SER A 808 50.33 17.43 49.57
N THR A 809 51.06 17.62 48.47
CA THR A 809 52.53 17.68 48.42
C THR A 809 52.99 18.91 47.62
N VAL A 810 53.66 19.83 48.32
CA VAL A 810 54.26 21.06 47.79
C VAL A 810 55.77 20.97 47.98
N SER A 811 56.56 20.94 46.90
CA SER A 811 58.02 20.84 46.97
C SER A 811 58.74 22.16 47.25
N GLY A 812 58.05 23.28 47.06
CA GLY A 812 58.47 24.63 47.42
C GLY A 812 57.64 25.17 48.58
N ASN A 813 57.27 26.44 48.50
CA ASN A 813 56.54 27.19 49.52
C ASN A 813 55.02 27.14 49.29
N LEU A 814 54.26 27.19 50.37
CA LEU A 814 52.80 27.31 50.35
C LEU A 814 52.36 28.67 50.92
N SER A 815 51.50 29.38 50.20
CA SER A 815 50.75 30.54 50.70
C SER A 815 49.25 30.29 50.47
N ALA A 816 48.48 30.19 51.55
CA ALA A 816 47.07 29.87 51.50
C ALA A 816 46.25 30.92 52.23
N THR A 817 45.25 31.49 51.56
CA THR A 817 44.36 32.50 52.12
C THR A 817 42.91 32.10 51.95
N ALA A 818 42.19 31.90 53.07
CA ALA A 818 40.72 31.86 53.07
C ALA A 818 40.20 33.27 53.32
N THR A 819 39.41 33.81 52.40
CA THR A 819 38.91 35.19 52.53
C THR A 819 37.67 35.27 53.41
N SER A 820 36.88 34.19 53.50
CA SER A 820 35.83 33.98 54.49
C SER A 820 35.76 32.51 54.89
N GLY A 821 35.31 32.20 56.11
CA GLY A 821 35.33 30.83 56.60
C GLY A 821 36.71 30.36 57.07
N ASN A 822 36.74 29.16 57.64
CA ASN A 822 37.94 28.62 58.28
C ASN A 822 38.92 28.03 57.26
N LEU A 823 40.20 28.04 57.60
CA LEU A 823 41.23 27.30 56.86
C LEU A 823 41.57 26.01 57.61
N THR A 824 41.41 24.85 56.97
CA THR A 824 41.62 23.53 57.57
C THR A 824 42.53 22.60 56.78
N ASP A 825 42.99 21.51 57.40
CA ASP A 825 43.52 20.33 56.71
C ASP A 825 42.78 19.05 57.11
N SER A 826 42.17 18.38 56.13
CA SER A 826 41.48 17.10 56.35
C SER A 826 42.44 15.91 56.27
N ASN A 827 43.63 16.08 55.70
CA ASN A 827 44.65 15.05 55.58
C ASN A 827 46.07 15.64 55.60
N LEU A 828 47.09 14.78 55.47
CA LEU A 828 48.49 15.19 55.50
C LEU A 828 48.82 16.25 54.44
N LEU A 829 49.21 17.44 54.88
CA LEU A 829 49.70 18.53 54.03
C LEU A 829 51.23 18.65 54.16
N THR A 830 51.95 18.19 53.15
CA THR A 830 53.42 18.20 53.11
C THR A 830 53.94 19.41 52.34
N VAL A 831 54.82 20.20 52.96
CA VAL A 831 55.43 21.40 52.35
C VAL A 831 56.94 21.40 52.63
N ALA A 832 57.78 21.30 51.59
CA ALA A 832 59.23 21.28 51.80
C ALA A 832 59.84 22.68 52.06
N GLY A 833 59.20 23.74 51.56
CA GLY A 833 59.55 25.13 51.84
C GLY A 833 58.85 25.69 53.09
N THR A 834 58.55 26.99 53.06
CA THR A 834 57.77 27.69 54.10
C THR A 834 56.27 27.55 53.86
N ALA A 835 55.44 27.61 54.91
CA ALA A 835 53.99 27.59 54.79
C ALA A 835 53.35 28.78 55.51
N SER A 836 52.51 29.54 54.79
CA SER A 836 51.78 30.71 55.30
C SER A 836 50.28 30.47 55.19
N PHE A 837 49.55 30.63 56.29
CA PHE A 837 48.10 30.44 56.36
C PHE A 837 47.43 31.72 56.85
N THR A 838 46.44 32.22 56.10
CA THR A 838 45.73 33.47 56.42
C THR A 838 44.21 33.31 56.35
N THR A 839 43.49 33.80 57.35
CA THR A 839 42.03 34.05 57.27
C THR A 839 41.75 35.55 57.23
N SER A 840 41.01 36.01 56.22
CA SER A 840 40.80 37.45 56.00
C SER A 840 39.54 38.00 56.68
N ALA A 841 38.48 37.22 56.82
CA ALA A 841 37.27 37.68 57.51
C ALA A 841 37.41 37.57 59.03
N ALA A 842 36.66 38.43 59.72
CA ALA A 842 36.83 38.59 61.15
C ALA A 842 36.33 37.36 61.91
N ASN A 843 37.21 36.81 62.74
CA ASN A 843 36.97 35.72 63.68
C ASN A 843 36.91 34.32 63.07
N ASP A 844 37.38 34.16 61.83
CA ASP A 844 37.57 32.83 61.24
C ASP A 844 38.85 32.18 61.77
N ASP A 845 38.78 30.87 61.97
CA ASP A 845 39.84 30.05 62.59
C ASP A 845 40.76 29.40 61.54
N ILE A 846 42.00 29.15 61.94
CA ILE A 846 42.95 28.29 61.23
C ILE A 846 43.11 27.00 62.05
N LEU A 847 42.87 25.84 61.44
CA LEU A 847 43.08 24.52 62.05
C LEU A 847 43.87 23.64 61.09
N VAL A 848 45.19 23.64 61.24
CA VAL A 848 46.10 22.84 60.42
C VAL A 848 46.85 21.84 61.32
N ASP A 849 46.19 20.73 61.63
CA ASP A 849 46.64 19.75 62.62
C ASP A 849 47.28 18.48 62.03
N GLN A 850 47.46 18.45 60.70
CA GLN A 850 48.08 17.36 59.95
C GLN A 850 49.20 17.85 59.03
N LEU A 851 50.02 18.80 59.49
CA LEU A 851 51.11 19.37 58.69
C LEU A 851 52.39 18.53 58.70
N ALA A 852 53.13 18.58 57.60
CA ALA A 852 54.53 18.16 57.50
C ALA A 852 55.34 19.21 56.73
N VAL A 853 55.65 20.32 57.39
CA VAL A 853 56.43 21.45 56.87
C VAL A 853 57.88 21.36 57.35
N THR A 854 58.86 21.52 56.45
CA THR A 854 60.30 21.56 56.83
C THR A 854 60.89 22.97 56.93
N GLY A 855 60.26 23.98 56.33
CA GLY A 855 60.58 25.39 56.56
C GLY A 855 59.81 26.00 57.73
N SER A 856 59.82 27.33 57.82
CA SER A 856 59.03 28.07 58.80
C SER A 856 57.54 28.08 58.46
N VAL A 857 56.70 28.20 59.48
CA VAL A 857 55.24 28.29 59.39
C VAL A 857 54.78 29.63 59.97
N ASP A 858 53.91 30.35 59.28
CA ASP A 858 53.23 31.53 59.80
C ASP A 858 51.71 31.41 59.70
N VAL A 859 51.02 31.98 60.70
CA VAL A 859 49.55 31.98 60.78
C VAL A 859 49.01 33.36 61.09
N HIS A 860 48.01 33.77 60.32
CA HIS A 860 47.45 35.11 60.37
C HIS A 860 45.91 35.05 60.41
N THR A 861 45.31 35.31 61.57
CA THR A 861 43.84 35.47 61.68
C THR A 861 43.44 36.93 61.77
N ASN A 862 42.24 37.25 61.28
CA ASN A 862 41.66 38.59 61.43
C ASN A 862 40.57 38.62 62.51
N GLY A 863 40.36 39.76 63.16
CA GLY A 863 39.38 39.93 64.24
C GLY A 863 39.90 39.55 65.64
N ALA A 864 39.03 39.63 66.65
CA ALA A 864 39.45 39.49 68.06
C ALA A 864 39.34 38.05 68.59
N THR A 865 38.66 37.15 67.88
CA THR A 865 38.40 35.78 68.35
C THR A 865 38.78 34.67 67.36
N GLY A 866 39.44 34.99 66.25
CA GLY A 866 39.95 33.97 65.31
C GLY A 866 41.17 33.27 65.89
N ASN A 867 41.06 31.96 66.13
CA ASN A 867 42.07 31.10 66.73
C ASN A 867 42.94 30.44 65.64
N ALA A 868 44.13 30.02 66.02
CA ALA A 868 44.99 29.21 65.17
C ALA A 868 45.45 27.96 65.93
N THR A 869 45.28 26.78 65.33
CA THR A 869 45.84 25.52 65.80
C THR A 869 46.76 24.96 64.73
N VAL A 870 48.01 24.69 65.09
CA VAL A 870 49.05 24.21 64.18
C VAL A 870 49.71 22.99 64.80
N VAL A 871 49.66 21.84 64.14
CA VAL A 871 50.40 20.64 64.55
C VAL A 871 51.25 20.19 63.37
N ASN A 872 52.56 20.31 63.52
CA ASN A 872 53.53 19.85 62.53
C ASN A 872 54.13 18.50 62.93
N ALA A 873 54.27 17.58 61.98
CA ALA A 873 54.85 16.25 62.19
C ALA A 873 56.34 16.30 62.59
N THR A 874 57.01 17.41 62.30
CA THR A 874 58.40 17.67 62.70
C THR A 874 58.50 18.89 63.61
N VAL A 875 59.70 19.42 63.84
CA VAL A 875 59.87 20.63 64.65
C VAL A 875 59.10 21.77 63.99
N LEU A 876 58.16 22.35 64.74
CA LEU A 876 57.44 23.54 64.33
C LEU A 876 58.34 24.78 64.55
N ASP A 877 58.74 25.44 63.47
CA ASP A 877 59.41 26.74 63.49
C ASP A 877 58.42 27.83 63.10
N LEU A 878 57.92 28.59 64.08
CA LEU A 878 56.94 29.65 63.82
C LEU A 878 57.64 30.96 63.45
N ASP A 879 57.32 31.51 62.28
CA ASP A 879 57.68 32.88 61.91
C ASP A 879 56.63 33.88 62.45
N THR A 880 56.80 35.16 62.11
CA THR A 880 55.94 36.27 62.50
C THR A 880 54.49 35.94 62.17
N SER A 881 53.70 35.72 63.22
CA SER A 881 52.29 35.32 63.16
C SER A 881 51.43 36.34 63.89
N SER A 882 50.21 36.60 63.39
CA SER A 882 49.24 37.47 64.06
C SER A 882 47.93 36.74 64.30
N VAL A 883 47.69 36.32 65.53
CA VAL A 883 46.48 35.59 65.93
C VAL A 883 45.66 36.46 66.86
N GLY A 884 44.41 36.74 66.48
CA GLY A 884 43.48 37.53 67.29
C GLY A 884 43.04 36.82 68.56
N GLY A 885 42.73 35.53 68.45
CA GLY A 885 42.32 34.63 69.53
C GLY A 885 43.48 33.85 70.15
N ASN A 886 43.27 32.56 70.41
CA ASN A 886 44.29 31.67 70.95
C ASN A 886 45.14 31.06 69.83
N LEU A 887 46.45 30.98 70.05
CA LEU A 887 47.37 30.16 69.26
C LEU A 887 47.69 28.86 70.04
N VAL A 888 47.45 27.71 69.41
CA VAL A 888 47.84 26.38 69.88
C VAL A 888 48.86 25.82 68.88
N ALA A 889 50.07 25.52 69.34
CA ALA A 889 51.22 25.15 68.50
C ALA A 889 52.11 24.14 69.22
#